data_AF-A0A6G1JKI6-F1
#
_entry.id   AF-A0A6G1JKI6-F1
#
_cell.length_a   1.000
_cell.length_b   1.000
_cell.length_c   1.000
_cell.angle_alpha   90.00
_cell.angle_beta   90.00
_cell.angle_gamma   90.00
#
_symmetry.space_group_name_H-M   'P 1'
#
loop_
_entity.id
_entity.type
_entity.pdbx_description
1 polymer ?
#
loop_
_entity_poly.entity_id
_entity_poly.type
_entity_poly.pdbx_seq_one_letter_code
_entity_poly.pdbx_strand_id
1 'polypeptide(L)'
;VVVLPWNDQAEATLTIDEIDDLEGFGGTDPTTLIRDRHHRQALLNSSLWVLLTDGQIADHLVQDFATGIGNAGLHGTASIIICVGSATMDPAHCNISVGKSVFSVVPDCMILFHDVLTEKVFVFQCKGRFKALLSKTQQDIVFSESMAWTDLPQISYEILRDFAVPKRRELSFNTVLLTSGKKFDLNDIYNDTLDPSISDEILSNDDDLKTLLLTASTRGRKEDVQRWISKKKLRISDPIWISRPDPKQRAHHALEQLVGALRNSASFLDIARLRGNLRSAHEANWDVFTSTVSTEIRNGWTRDVHSPSILAPVSPPLSISQPFSVAGDDFWTPQISPARPSSGAIFTQGYRCKGANTHGPGEVAGSGYFTSICGLCERRGEIMALILQKPEENGSTPNHPRPHSTAKHKYPFVLGNFPDVDVISPEIYCETCSVYLVRQGRSPKSDAVLGALPLVQDTLMKVFESRFHKSITLSVFLSVLYNTLNDLTTEDSDESIDLTRAIRWTCPNLLQTIQVSRDTSSPTRRQQATLIDPVLGTLAETIPLLVKHALQGHGPLLSYPIDGFLVVLLAAKDIDNENCEREGLRCAIWLRLATHFAESYYICMQEDGKDSAREKLSNIVYAKDPDSHPRDSETPAPMLRKSCVPLASLEGTLLCSSDDWETFRRLGNLFAPISSRCGPAMAVYLHCLLEYSKIYKKATECFKALRKEKLLRKVFVAPEEVNLGQAADLISRLQTWVVTSGGLGLEDSHLTRSPQPL
;
A
#
# COMPACT_ATOMS: atom_id res chain seq x y z
N VAL A 1 42.02 -39.29 1.29
CA VAL A 1 41.28 -38.01 1.09
C VAL A 1 40.96 -37.91 -0.38
N VAL A 2 39.73 -37.56 -0.74
CA VAL A 2 39.35 -37.33 -2.15
C VAL A 2 39.15 -35.84 -2.31
N VAL A 3 39.77 -35.25 -3.32
CA VAL A 3 39.65 -33.83 -3.67
C VAL A 3 38.74 -33.70 -4.88
N LEU A 4 37.82 -32.75 -4.79
CA LEU A 4 36.77 -32.49 -5.78
C LEU A 4 36.95 -31.06 -6.30
N PRO A 5 37.81 -30.83 -7.31
CA PRO A 5 38.01 -29.49 -7.86
C PRO A 5 36.74 -29.03 -8.58
N TRP A 6 36.39 -27.76 -8.42
CA TRP A 6 35.13 -27.22 -8.92
C TRP A 6 35.25 -25.72 -9.26
N ASN A 7 34.43 -25.30 -10.23
CA ASN A 7 34.23 -23.91 -10.66
C ASN A 7 32.74 -23.72 -11.06
N ASP A 8 32.44 -23.38 -12.31
CA ASP A 8 31.11 -23.53 -12.91
C ASP A 8 30.84 -24.95 -13.47
N GLN A 9 31.82 -25.85 -13.32
CA GLN A 9 31.80 -27.27 -13.67
C GLN A 9 32.44 -28.13 -12.57
N ALA A 10 32.22 -29.44 -12.64
CA ALA A 10 32.83 -30.42 -11.76
C ALA A 10 34.00 -31.08 -12.49
N GLU A 11 35.23 -30.88 -11.99
CA GLU A 11 36.44 -31.42 -12.61
C GLU A 11 36.70 -32.88 -12.20
N ALA A 12 37.70 -33.51 -12.82
CA ALA A 12 38.10 -34.86 -12.44
C ALA A 12 38.47 -34.96 -10.95
N THR A 13 38.03 -36.02 -10.28
CA THR A 13 38.36 -36.25 -8.87
C THR A 13 39.84 -36.57 -8.71
N LEU A 14 40.49 -35.94 -7.73
CA LEU A 14 41.92 -36.12 -7.47
C LEU A 14 42.15 -36.72 -6.07
N THR A 15 43.31 -37.31 -5.88
CA THR A 15 43.89 -37.58 -4.57
C THR A 15 44.78 -36.43 -4.13
N ILE A 16 45.09 -36.34 -2.84
CA ILE A 16 45.90 -35.22 -2.32
C ILE A 16 47.33 -35.20 -2.90
N ASP A 17 47.86 -36.38 -3.26
CA ASP A 17 49.20 -36.54 -3.82
C ASP A 17 49.27 -36.13 -5.30
N GLU A 18 48.11 -35.95 -5.96
CA GLU A 18 48.00 -35.55 -7.37
C GLU A 18 47.83 -34.03 -7.54
N ILE A 19 47.89 -33.26 -6.44
CA ILE A 19 47.69 -31.82 -6.46
C ILE A 19 49.04 -31.12 -6.42
N ASP A 20 49.47 -30.63 -7.59
CA ASP A 20 50.63 -29.77 -7.72
C ASP A 20 50.24 -28.29 -7.49
N ASP A 21 49.22 -27.80 -8.21
CA ASP A 21 48.68 -26.44 -8.08
C ASP A 21 47.17 -26.42 -8.44
N LEU A 22 46.41 -25.46 -7.88
CA LEU A 22 45.00 -25.24 -8.16
C LEU A 22 44.76 -23.78 -8.52
N GLU A 23 44.39 -23.54 -9.78
CA GLU A 23 44.07 -22.20 -10.30
C GLU A 23 42.56 -22.01 -10.51
N GLY A 24 42.07 -20.81 -10.22
CA GLY A 24 40.68 -20.45 -10.47
C GLY A 24 40.42 -20.09 -11.94
N PHE A 25 39.64 -20.91 -12.64
CA PHE A 25 39.05 -20.55 -13.95
C PHE A 25 37.63 -20.05 -13.71
N GLY A 26 37.45 -18.73 -13.77
CA GLY A 26 36.29 -18.01 -13.22
C GLY A 26 34.90 -18.59 -13.52
N GLY A 27 33.97 -18.29 -12.61
CA GLY A 27 32.64 -18.90 -12.53
C GLY A 27 32.50 -19.66 -11.20
N THR A 28 31.46 -19.36 -10.43
CA THR A 28 31.24 -19.97 -9.11
C THR A 28 29.83 -20.55 -9.05
N ASP A 29 29.68 -21.84 -9.39
CA ASP A 29 28.43 -22.59 -9.24
C ASP A 29 28.67 -23.86 -8.42
N PRO A 30 28.49 -23.83 -7.08
CA PRO A 30 28.70 -24.99 -6.23
C PRO A 30 27.64 -26.09 -6.43
N THR A 31 26.57 -25.84 -7.19
CA THR A 31 25.58 -26.89 -7.50
C THR A 31 26.17 -28.00 -8.35
N THR A 32 27.27 -27.74 -9.06
CA THR A 32 28.03 -28.70 -9.86
C THR A 32 28.53 -29.89 -9.04
N LEU A 33 29.00 -29.65 -7.81
CA LEU A 33 29.41 -30.67 -6.84
C LEU A 33 28.32 -31.71 -6.54
N ILE A 34 27.06 -31.32 -6.71
CA ILE A 34 25.88 -32.16 -6.42
C ILE A 34 25.29 -32.75 -7.70
N ARG A 35 25.33 -32.00 -8.81
CA ARG A 35 24.83 -32.44 -10.12
C ARG A 35 25.71 -33.55 -10.69
N ASP A 36 27.03 -33.43 -10.54
CA ASP A 36 27.94 -34.48 -10.97
C ASP A 36 27.80 -35.75 -10.12
N ARG A 37 27.75 -36.89 -10.80
CA ARG A 37 27.50 -38.19 -10.15
C ARG A 37 28.70 -38.65 -9.33
N HIS A 38 29.92 -38.40 -9.80
CA HIS A 38 31.14 -38.87 -9.15
C HIS A 38 31.42 -38.06 -7.88
N HIS A 39 31.29 -36.74 -7.96
CA HIS A 39 31.40 -35.82 -6.83
C HIS A 39 30.34 -36.11 -5.78
N ARG A 40 29.06 -36.22 -6.18
CA ARG A 40 27.97 -36.54 -5.25
C ARG A 40 28.20 -37.87 -4.54
N GLN A 41 28.69 -38.90 -5.23
CA GLN A 41 28.96 -40.20 -4.62
C GLN A 41 30.13 -40.12 -3.62
N ALA A 42 31.18 -39.37 -3.96
CA ALA A 42 32.30 -39.13 -3.04
C ALA A 42 31.84 -38.41 -1.77
N LEU A 43 31.00 -37.37 -1.92
CA LEU A 43 30.40 -36.64 -0.79
C LEU A 43 29.49 -37.55 0.06
N LEU A 44 28.67 -38.39 -0.56
CA LEU A 44 27.79 -39.34 0.14
C LEU A 44 28.56 -40.39 0.96
N ASN A 45 29.72 -40.82 0.46
CA ASN A 45 30.58 -41.79 1.11
C ASN A 45 31.47 -41.16 2.20
N SER A 46 31.50 -39.83 2.30
CA SER A 46 32.32 -39.12 3.27
C SER A 46 31.64 -39.04 4.65
N SER A 47 32.45 -39.08 5.71
CA SER A 47 32.01 -38.78 7.09
C SER A 47 32.09 -37.29 7.43
N LEU A 48 32.92 -36.56 6.70
CA LEU A 48 33.18 -35.13 6.81
C LEU A 48 33.54 -34.60 5.42
N TRP A 49 33.05 -33.41 5.09
CA TRP A 49 33.43 -32.69 3.88
C TRP A 49 33.93 -31.29 4.28
N VAL A 50 34.99 -30.86 3.60
CA VAL A 50 35.61 -29.55 3.78
C VAL A 50 35.46 -28.80 2.46
N LEU A 51 34.78 -27.67 2.48
CA LEU A 51 34.53 -26.84 1.32
C LEU A 51 35.43 -25.61 1.38
N LEU A 52 36.41 -25.53 0.48
CA LEU A 52 37.24 -24.35 0.27
C LEU A 52 36.59 -23.46 -0.79
N THR A 53 36.48 -22.17 -0.52
CA THR A 53 35.79 -21.21 -1.39
C THR A 53 36.29 -19.78 -1.12
N ASP A 54 36.11 -18.88 -2.07
CA ASP A 54 36.22 -17.43 -1.88
C ASP A 54 34.93 -16.80 -1.30
N GLY A 55 33.86 -17.58 -1.23
CA GLY A 55 32.64 -17.30 -0.47
C GLY A 55 31.51 -16.59 -1.23
N GLN A 56 31.68 -16.21 -2.50
CA GLN A 56 30.70 -15.44 -3.27
C GLN A 56 29.98 -16.25 -4.36
N ILE A 57 28.65 -16.34 -4.26
CA ILE A 57 27.74 -16.85 -5.28
C ILE A 57 26.50 -15.96 -5.40
N ALA A 58 25.82 -16.02 -6.54
CA ALA A 58 24.57 -15.27 -6.76
C ALA A 58 23.43 -15.81 -5.86
N ASP A 59 22.51 -14.95 -5.46
CA ASP A 59 21.43 -15.29 -4.51
C ASP A 59 20.56 -16.47 -4.96
N HIS A 60 20.30 -16.62 -6.27
CA HIS A 60 19.55 -17.77 -6.79
C HIS A 60 20.32 -19.09 -6.63
N LEU A 61 21.65 -19.06 -6.79
CA LEU A 61 22.52 -20.23 -6.57
C LEU A 61 22.61 -20.60 -5.08
N VAL A 62 22.49 -19.64 -4.16
CA VAL A 62 22.44 -19.92 -2.72
C VAL A 62 21.28 -20.87 -2.40
N GLN A 63 20.11 -20.60 -2.99
CA GLN A 63 18.90 -21.39 -2.79
C GLN A 63 18.98 -22.75 -3.49
N ASP A 64 19.45 -22.77 -4.74
CA ASP A 64 19.59 -23.99 -5.53
C ASP A 64 20.59 -24.96 -4.91
N PHE A 65 21.72 -24.43 -4.40
CA PHE A 65 22.74 -25.23 -3.74
C PHE A 65 22.24 -25.82 -2.41
N ALA A 66 21.62 -25.00 -1.55
CA ALA A 66 21.03 -25.49 -0.30
C ALA A 66 19.96 -26.57 -0.54
N THR A 67 19.11 -26.36 -1.55
CA THR A 67 18.09 -27.33 -1.96
C THR A 67 18.72 -28.61 -2.50
N GLY A 68 19.79 -28.49 -3.30
CA GLY A 68 20.58 -29.61 -3.81
C GLY A 68 21.17 -30.48 -2.69
N ILE A 69 21.75 -29.87 -1.65
CA ILE A 69 22.34 -30.58 -0.49
C ILE A 69 21.25 -31.38 0.25
N GLY A 70 20.08 -30.76 0.43
CA GLY A 70 18.89 -31.41 0.96
C GLY A 70 18.51 -32.64 0.14
N ASN A 71 18.24 -32.45 -1.15
CA ASN A 71 17.75 -33.48 -2.08
C ASN A 71 18.74 -34.64 -2.26
N ALA A 72 20.04 -34.34 -2.25
CA ALA A 72 21.09 -35.34 -2.34
C ALA A 72 21.32 -36.10 -1.03
N GLY A 73 20.64 -35.75 0.07
CA GLY A 73 20.82 -36.40 1.38
C GLY A 73 22.19 -36.14 2.02
N LEU A 74 22.84 -35.03 1.65
CA LEU A 74 24.17 -34.62 2.15
C LEU A 74 24.07 -33.82 3.45
N HIS A 75 22.90 -33.24 3.74
CA HIS A 75 22.65 -32.41 4.92
C HIS A 75 22.82 -33.14 6.27
N GLY A 76 22.90 -34.47 6.26
CA GLY A 76 23.20 -35.29 7.44
C GLY A 76 24.68 -35.51 7.74
N THR A 77 25.59 -34.99 6.90
CA THR A 77 27.05 -35.14 7.02
C THR A 77 27.66 -33.85 7.56
N ALA A 78 28.54 -33.95 8.56
CA ALA A 78 29.19 -32.77 9.15
C ALA A 78 30.05 -32.03 8.12
N SER A 79 30.03 -30.70 8.16
CA SER A 79 30.69 -29.85 7.15
C SER A 79 31.58 -28.79 7.78
N ILE A 80 32.70 -28.50 7.14
CA ILE A 80 33.54 -27.34 7.45
C ILE A 80 33.67 -26.50 6.18
N ILE A 81 33.33 -25.22 6.24
CA ILE A 81 33.47 -24.27 5.14
C ILE A 81 34.62 -23.34 5.48
N ILE A 82 35.58 -23.22 4.57
CA ILE A 82 36.76 -22.36 4.72
C ILE A 82 36.69 -21.32 3.61
N CYS A 83 36.33 -20.09 3.98
CA CYS A 83 36.45 -18.93 3.12
C CYS A 83 37.91 -18.46 3.11
N VAL A 84 38.58 -18.53 1.96
CA VAL A 84 39.98 -18.14 1.81
C VAL A 84 40.04 -16.73 1.21
N GLY A 85 40.75 -15.82 1.87
CA GLY A 85 40.84 -14.43 1.42
C GLY A 85 41.86 -13.62 2.19
N SER A 86 41.80 -12.29 2.04
CA SER A 86 42.68 -11.34 2.74
C SER A 86 41.86 -10.52 3.74
N ALA A 87 42.31 -10.43 5.00
CA ALA A 87 41.66 -9.67 6.06
C ALA A 87 41.87 -8.13 5.95
N THR A 88 41.88 -7.59 4.73
CA THR A 88 42.05 -6.16 4.45
C THR A 88 40.77 -5.33 4.65
N MET A 89 39.61 -5.98 4.62
CA MET A 89 38.31 -5.36 4.91
C MET A 89 37.75 -5.91 6.21
N ASP A 90 36.82 -5.20 6.84
CA ASP A 90 36.18 -5.67 8.07
C ASP A 90 35.43 -6.99 7.85
N PRO A 91 35.30 -7.85 8.88
CA PRO A 91 34.58 -9.13 8.80
C PRO A 91 33.16 -9.01 8.22
N ALA A 92 32.46 -7.90 8.51
CA ALA A 92 31.10 -7.64 8.01
C ALA A 92 31.03 -7.54 6.47
N HIS A 93 32.14 -7.21 5.81
CA HIS A 93 32.23 -7.08 4.34
C HIS A 93 32.67 -8.38 3.65
N CYS A 94 32.97 -9.43 4.41
CA CYS A 94 33.32 -10.74 3.84
C CYS A 94 32.08 -11.46 3.32
N ASN A 95 32.09 -11.87 2.06
CA ASN A 95 31.01 -12.64 1.48
C ASN A 95 31.13 -14.12 1.88
N ILE A 96 30.13 -14.65 2.56
CA ILE A 96 30.04 -16.07 2.96
C ILE A 96 28.80 -16.76 2.38
N SER A 97 28.26 -16.25 1.28
CA SER A 97 27.05 -16.75 0.62
C SER A 97 27.08 -18.26 0.34
N VAL A 98 28.22 -18.80 -0.10
CA VAL A 98 28.41 -20.26 -0.27
C VAL A 98 28.26 -20.99 1.07
N GLY A 99 28.90 -20.49 2.12
CA GLY A 99 28.82 -21.04 3.47
C GLY A 99 27.39 -21.00 4.03
N LYS A 100 26.61 -19.95 3.73
CA LYS A 100 25.21 -19.83 4.16
C LYS A 100 24.35 -20.98 3.65
N SER A 101 24.56 -21.43 2.41
CA SER A 101 23.80 -22.55 1.80
C SER A 101 24.03 -23.87 2.53
N VAL A 102 25.26 -24.14 2.98
CA VAL A 102 25.60 -25.37 3.71
C VAL A 102 25.15 -25.26 5.16
N PHE A 103 25.41 -24.12 5.80
CA PHE A 103 25.11 -23.85 7.20
C PHE A 103 23.61 -23.76 7.52
N SER A 104 22.77 -23.53 6.51
CA SER A 104 21.31 -23.54 6.67
C SER A 104 20.73 -24.94 6.81
N VAL A 105 21.32 -25.94 6.15
CA VAL A 105 20.77 -27.30 6.05
C VAL A 105 21.53 -28.33 6.88
N VAL A 106 22.82 -28.10 7.17
CA VAL A 106 23.65 -29.04 7.92
C VAL A 106 23.61 -28.73 9.42
N PRO A 107 23.19 -29.67 10.29
CA PRO A 107 23.12 -29.44 11.74
C PRO A 107 24.48 -29.31 12.43
N ASP A 108 25.50 -30.03 11.95
CA ASP A 108 26.86 -29.99 12.47
C ASP A 108 27.75 -29.30 11.42
N CYS A 109 27.92 -27.98 11.56
CA CYS A 109 28.56 -27.15 10.55
C CYS A 109 29.42 -26.05 11.16
N MET A 110 30.55 -25.73 10.53
CA MET A 110 31.47 -24.66 10.94
C MET A 110 31.90 -23.82 9.73
N ILE A 111 31.87 -22.49 9.86
CA ILE A 111 32.36 -21.54 8.87
C ILE A 111 33.62 -20.88 9.42
N LEU A 112 34.71 -20.99 8.67
CA LEU A 112 36.02 -20.43 8.96
C LEU A 112 36.38 -19.39 7.90
N PHE A 113 37.14 -18.38 8.29
CA PHE A 113 37.84 -17.49 7.38
C PHE A 113 39.35 -17.68 7.56
N HIS A 114 40.04 -18.00 6.47
CA HIS A 114 41.49 -18.14 6.43
C HIS A 114 42.09 -16.90 5.77
N ASP A 115 42.85 -16.12 6.55
CA ASP A 115 43.57 -14.96 6.04
C ASP A 115 44.92 -15.39 5.45
N VAL A 116 45.03 -15.35 4.13
CA VAL A 116 46.23 -15.80 3.40
C VAL A 116 47.47 -14.95 3.69
N LEU A 117 47.30 -13.71 4.15
CA LEU A 117 48.43 -12.82 4.44
C LEU A 117 49.05 -13.07 5.81
N THR A 118 48.23 -13.42 6.80
CA THR A 118 48.68 -13.60 8.19
C THR A 118 48.65 -15.06 8.66
N GLU A 119 48.13 -15.98 7.82
CA GLU A 119 47.91 -17.39 8.11
C GLU A 119 46.98 -17.65 9.31
N LYS A 120 46.22 -16.63 9.73
CA LYS A 120 45.28 -16.73 10.85
C LYS A 120 43.94 -17.28 10.39
N VAL A 121 43.33 -18.12 11.24
CA VAL A 121 42.01 -18.72 10.99
C VAL A 121 41.01 -18.19 12.01
N PHE A 122 39.98 -17.51 11.52
CA PHE A 122 38.91 -16.92 12.31
C PHE A 122 37.63 -17.76 12.19
N VAL A 123 36.93 -17.96 13.30
CA VAL A 123 35.65 -18.67 13.32
C VAL A 123 34.53 -17.67 13.07
N PHE A 124 33.84 -17.82 11.95
CA PHE A 124 32.68 -16.99 11.66
C PHE A 124 31.46 -17.53 12.38
N GLN A 125 31.07 -18.78 12.14
CA GLN A 125 29.92 -19.37 12.82
C GLN A 125 30.12 -20.86 13.05
N CYS A 126 29.50 -21.42 14.08
CA CYS A 126 29.50 -22.86 14.34
C CYS A 126 28.16 -23.34 14.90
N LYS A 127 27.80 -24.58 14.55
CA LYS A 127 26.57 -25.27 14.95
C LYS A 127 26.86 -26.70 15.38
N GLY A 128 25.95 -27.25 16.18
CA GLY A 128 26.02 -28.64 16.61
C GLY A 128 27.29 -28.93 17.41
N ARG A 129 27.92 -30.07 17.15
CA ARG A 129 29.10 -30.54 17.90
C ARG A 129 30.32 -29.63 17.73
N PHE A 130 30.40 -28.84 16.67
CA PHE A 130 31.50 -27.88 16.49
C PHE A 130 31.48 -26.75 17.52
N LYS A 131 30.33 -26.47 18.17
CA LYS A 131 30.28 -25.52 19.30
C LYS A 131 31.19 -25.93 20.47
N ALA A 132 31.44 -27.23 20.64
CA ALA A 132 32.32 -27.74 21.69
C ALA A 132 33.80 -27.32 21.51
N LEU A 133 34.18 -26.84 20.32
CA LEU A 133 35.51 -26.31 20.04
C LEU A 133 35.70 -24.87 20.55
N LEU A 134 34.61 -24.17 20.90
CA LEU A 134 34.65 -22.81 21.40
C LEU A 134 34.37 -22.75 22.91
N SER A 135 34.98 -21.79 23.60
CA SER A 135 34.65 -21.53 25.01
C SER A 135 33.25 -20.93 25.15
N LYS A 136 32.59 -21.07 26.31
CA LYS A 136 31.20 -20.60 26.52
C LYS A 136 31.00 -19.12 26.22
N THR A 137 32.02 -18.28 26.42
CA THR A 137 31.99 -16.84 26.09
C THR A 137 32.16 -16.54 24.61
N GLN A 138 32.66 -17.50 23.82
CA GLN A 138 32.88 -17.39 22.36
C GLN A 138 31.74 -18.00 21.54
N GLN A 139 30.77 -18.66 22.17
CA GLN A 139 29.65 -19.34 21.50
C GLN A 139 28.51 -18.39 21.10
N ASP A 140 28.41 -17.21 21.73
CA ASP A 140 27.29 -16.26 21.58
C ASP A 140 27.71 -14.94 20.89
N ILE A 141 28.69 -14.99 19.99
CA ILE A 141 29.17 -13.79 19.28
C ILE A 141 28.12 -13.34 18.26
N VAL A 142 27.62 -12.12 18.45
CA VAL A 142 26.68 -11.47 17.54
C VAL A 142 27.47 -10.60 16.56
N PHE A 143 27.42 -10.93 15.27
CA PHE A 143 28.03 -10.10 14.22
C PHE A 143 27.37 -8.72 14.18
N SER A 144 28.17 -7.67 14.36
CA SER A 144 27.77 -6.28 14.18
C SER A 144 28.61 -5.63 13.09
N GLU A 145 28.10 -4.54 12.51
CA GLU A 145 28.81 -3.75 11.48
C GLU A 145 30.11 -3.11 12.00
N SER A 146 30.30 -3.05 13.32
CA SER A 146 31.48 -2.46 13.98
C SER A 146 32.49 -3.50 14.48
N MET A 147 32.32 -4.78 14.13
CA MET A 147 33.14 -5.88 14.66
C MET A 147 34.52 -5.91 13.99
N ALA A 148 35.58 -5.96 14.78
CA ALA A 148 36.95 -6.12 14.29
C ALA A 148 37.36 -7.60 14.21
N TRP A 149 38.37 -7.92 13.40
CA TRP A 149 38.94 -9.27 13.30
C TRP A 149 39.45 -9.82 14.65
N THR A 150 39.86 -8.94 15.56
CA THR A 150 40.31 -9.30 16.92
C THR A 150 39.18 -9.80 17.81
N ASP A 151 37.94 -9.48 17.49
CA ASP A 151 36.76 -9.83 18.29
C ASP A 151 36.26 -11.25 17.95
N LEU A 152 36.72 -11.82 16.83
CA LEU A 152 36.36 -13.16 16.39
C LEU A 152 37.25 -14.22 17.05
N PRO A 153 36.70 -15.41 17.39
CA PRO A 153 37.49 -16.51 17.92
C PRO A 153 38.50 -16.97 16.87
N GLN A 154 39.76 -17.10 17.27
CA GLN A 154 40.81 -17.66 16.44
C GLN A 154 41.05 -19.12 16.86
N ILE A 155 41.18 -19.99 15.86
CA ILE A 155 41.55 -21.40 16.07
C ILE A 155 42.74 -21.74 15.19
N SER A 156 43.42 -22.85 15.49
CA SER A 156 44.38 -23.44 14.57
C SER A 156 43.83 -24.75 14.00
N TYR A 157 44.28 -25.14 12.81
CA TYR A 157 43.78 -26.36 12.16
C TYR A 157 44.12 -27.63 12.95
N GLU A 158 45.16 -27.61 13.78
CA GLU A 158 45.54 -28.72 14.66
C GLU A 158 44.41 -29.11 15.62
N ILE A 159 43.60 -28.15 16.07
CA ILE A 159 42.44 -28.41 16.94
C ILE A 159 41.40 -29.30 16.25
N LEU A 160 41.31 -29.24 14.91
CA LEU A 160 40.40 -30.08 14.14
C LEU A 160 40.89 -31.54 14.04
N ARG A 161 42.18 -31.81 14.29
CA ARG A 161 42.76 -33.17 14.23
C ARG A 161 42.17 -34.08 15.29
N ASP A 162 41.94 -33.54 16.49
CA ASP A 162 41.43 -34.29 17.65
C ASP A 162 39.89 -34.24 17.75
N PHE A 163 39.23 -33.58 16.80
CA PHE A 163 37.77 -33.46 16.78
C PHE A 163 37.10 -34.78 16.36
N ALA A 164 36.27 -35.32 17.24
CA ALA A 164 35.48 -36.52 16.95
C ALA A 164 34.33 -36.20 15.97
N VAL A 165 34.55 -36.50 14.69
CA VAL A 165 33.56 -36.32 13.63
C VAL A 165 32.26 -37.07 13.96
N PRO A 166 31.10 -36.40 13.96
CA PRO A 166 29.83 -37.07 14.22
C PRO A 166 29.50 -38.08 13.12
N LYS A 167 28.84 -39.18 13.50
CA LYS A 167 28.30 -40.13 12.51
C LYS A 167 27.24 -39.45 11.65
N ARG A 168 27.25 -39.78 10.36
CA ARG A 168 26.24 -39.33 9.40
C ARG A 168 24.83 -39.66 9.90
N ARG A 169 23.93 -38.69 9.82
CA ARG A 169 22.52 -38.86 10.17
C ARG A 169 21.69 -39.06 8.91
N GLU A 170 20.77 -40.02 8.94
CA GLU A 170 19.73 -40.11 7.93
C GLU A 170 18.64 -39.08 8.27
N LEU A 171 18.56 -38.03 7.45
CA LEU A 171 17.60 -36.95 7.55
C LEU A 171 16.83 -36.87 6.23
N SER A 172 15.51 -36.70 6.33
CA SER A 172 14.69 -36.44 5.16
C SER A 172 14.77 -34.97 4.79
N PHE A 173 14.54 -34.65 3.51
CA PHE A 173 14.61 -33.28 2.99
C PHE A 173 13.81 -32.27 3.83
N ASN A 174 12.64 -32.65 4.34
CA ASN A 174 11.79 -31.72 5.10
C ASN A 174 12.03 -31.73 6.61
N THR A 175 12.91 -32.59 7.12
CA THR A 175 13.17 -32.70 8.56
C THR A 175 14.13 -31.62 9.04
N VAL A 176 13.74 -30.90 10.10
CA VAL A 176 14.61 -30.00 10.86
C VAL A 176 14.95 -30.64 12.20
N LEU A 177 16.22 -30.53 12.60
CA LEU A 177 16.72 -31.05 13.88
C LEU A 177 16.93 -29.88 14.84
N LEU A 178 16.26 -29.92 15.98
CA LEU A 178 16.45 -28.96 17.08
C LEU A 178 17.75 -29.25 17.83
N THR A 179 18.25 -28.25 18.54
CA THR A 179 19.41 -28.36 19.45
C THR A 179 19.23 -29.42 20.53
N SER A 180 17.98 -29.69 20.95
CA SER A 180 17.63 -30.78 21.88
C SER A 180 17.76 -32.19 21.28
N GLY A 181 17.96 -32.29 19.97
CA GLY A 181 17.98 -33.56 19.23
C GLY A 181 16.61 -34.03 18.75
N LYS A 182 15.52 -33.31 19.06
CA LYS A 182 14.19 -33.58 18.53
C LYS A 182 14.12 -33.23 17.04
N LYS A 183 13.33 -34.00 16.29
CA LYS A 183 13.12 -33.85 14.85
C LYS A 183 11.66 -33.49 14.59
N PHE A 184 11.41 -32.57 13.65
CA PHE A 184 10.06 -32.29 13.16
C PHE A 184 10.09 -32.04 11.65
N ASP A 185 8.93 -32.20 10.99
CA ASP A 185 8.78 -31.89 9.56
C ASP A 185 8.41 -30.42 9.37
N LEU A 186 9.13 -29.71 8.52
CA LEU A 186 8.87 -28.31 8.24
C LEU A 186 7.46 -28.06 7.65
N ASN A 187 6.88 -29.06 6.99
CA ASN A 187 5.49 -29.03 6.54
C ASN A 187 4.49 -28.89 7.69
N ASP A 188 4.83 -29.35 8.88
CA ASP A 188 3.97 -29.21 10.06
C ASP A 188 3.85 -27.74 10.49
N ILE A 189 4.86 -26.91 10.23
CA ILE A 189 4.80 -25.46 10.44
C ILE A 189 3.96 -24.80 9.35
N TYR A 190 4.12 -25.23 8.09
CA TYR A 190 3.37 -24.69 6.96
C TYR A 190 1.88 -24.99 7.05
N ASN A 191 1.51 -26.14 7.63
CA ASN A 191 0.14 -26.58 7.81
C ASN A 191 -0.43 -26.25 9.19
N ASP A 192 0.34 -25.61 10.08
CA ASP A 192 -0.01 -25.31 11.49
C ASP A 192 -0.44 -26.56 12.29
N THR A 193 0.15 -27.71 11.98
CA THR A 193 -0.06 -29.01 12.63
C THR A 193 1.05 -29.38 13.61
N LEU A 194 2.05 -28.50 13.81
CA LEU A 194 3.17 -28.73 14.71
C LEU A 194 2.70 -28.91 16.16
N ASP A 195 3.26 -29.93 16.83
CA ASP A 195 3.00 -30.22 18.23
C ASP A 195 3.26 -28.99 19.13
N PRO A 196 2.36 -28.65 20.08
CA PRO A 196 2.54 -27.51 20.97
C PRO A 196 3.83 -27.55 21.80
N SER A 197 4.28 -28.75 22.24
CA SER A 197 5.50 -28.85 23.04
C SER A 197 6.77 -28.49 22.26
N ILE A 198 6.79 -28.84 20.96
CA ILE A 198 7.87 -28.49 20.03
C ILE A 198 7.77 -27.01 19.63
N SER A 199 6.54 -26.50 19.45
CA SER A 199 6.30 -25.09 19.14
C SER A 199 6.82 -24.16 20.25
N ASP A 200 6.55 -24.50 21.51
CA ASP A 200 7.01 -23.73 22.67
C ASP A 200 8.53 -23.81 22.82
N GLU A 201 9.14 -24.97 22.55
CA GLU A 201 10.59 -25.15 22.54
C GLU A 201 11.27 -24.27 21.49
N ILE A 202 10.76 -24.27 20.25
CA ILE A 202 11.29 -23.42 19.16
C ILE A 202 11.15 -21.93 19.48
N LEU A 203 10.04 -21.52 20.08
CA LEU A 203 9.81 -20.11 20.44
C LEU A 203 10.63 -19.67 21.66
N SER A 204 11.05 -20.61 22.50
CA SER A 204 11.84 -20.36 23.70
C SER A 204 13.35 -20.46 23.45
N ASN A 205 13.78 -21.05 22.34
CA ASN A 205 15.19 -21.23 22.00
C ASN A 205 15.58 -20.45 20.73
N ASP A 206 16.42 -19.43 20.89
CA ASP A 206 16.83 -18.51 19.82
C ASP A 206 17.65 -19.21 18.71
N ASP A 207 18.46 -20.21 19.04
CA ASP A 207 19.23 -20.98 18.06
C ASP A 207 18.34 -21.84 17.16
N ASP A 208 17.30 -22.43 17.74
CA ASP A 208 16.30 -23.23 17.03
C ASP A 208 15.45 -22.33 16.11
N LEU A 209 15.07 -21.14 16.59
CA LEU A 209 14.35 -20.15 15.81
C LEU A 209 15.17 -19.63 14.62
N LYS A 210 16.45 -19.31 14.85
CA LYS A 210 17.39 -18.90 13.78
C LYS A 210 17.57 -20.01 12.76
N THR A 211 17.75 -21.25 13.21
CA THR A 211 17.91 -22.42 12.33
C THR A 211 16.66 -22.64 11.48
N LEU A 212 15.48 -22.52 12.07
CA LEU A 212 14.20 -22.61 11.39
C LEU A 212 14.05 -21.50 10.32
N LEU A 213 14.30 -20.24 10.68
CA LEU A 213 14.19 -19.11 9.76
C LEU A 213 15.19 -19.21 8.60
N LEU A 214 16.43 -19.64 8.89
CA LEU A 214 17.46 -19.81 7.87
C LEU A 214 17.11 -20.97 6.92
N THR A 215 16.63 -22.09 7.46
CA THR A 215 16.18 -23.25 6.67
C THR A 215 15.00 -22.88 5.76
N ALA A 216 14.02 -22.15 6.30
CA ALA A 216 12.87 -21.67 5.54
C ALA A 216 13.27 -20.64 4.47
N SER A 217 14.25 -19.78 4.76
CA SER A 217 14.82 -18.84 3.79
C SER A 217 15.46 -19.55 2.61
N THR A 218 16.25 -20.59 2.86
CA THR A 218 16.84 -21.40 1.78
C THR A 218 15.84 -22.25 1.00
N ARG A 219 14.59 -22.30 1.44
CA ARG A 219 13.48 -22.95 0.72
C ARG A 219 12.53 -21.95 0.06
N GLY A 220 12.83 -20.65 0.12
CA GLY A 220 11.95 -19.60 -0.42
C GLY A 220 10.64 -19.43 0.35
N ARG A 221 10.55 -19.96 1.58
CA ARG A 221 9.34 -19.95 2.42
C ARG A 221 9.54 -19.25 3.77
N LYS A 222 10.49 -18.31 3.81
CA LYS A 222 10.79 -17.48 5.00
C LYS A 222 9.53 -16.77 5.52
N GLU A 223 8.75 -16.22 4.60
CA GLU A 223 7.54 -15.46 4.94
C GLU A 223 6.48 -16.32 5.63
N ASP A 224 6.32 -17.58 5.22
CA ASP A 224 5.33 -18.48 5.82
C ASP A 224 5.68 -18.77 7.28
N VAL A 225 6.96 -18.98 7.58
CA VAL A 225 7.46 -19.16 8.94
C VAL A 225 7.38 -17.86 9.74
N GLN A 226 7.69 -16.70 9.15
CA GLN A 226 7.51 -15.41 9.81
C GLN A 226 6.03 -15.14 10.14
N ARG A 227 5.10 -15.50 9.24
CA ARG A 227 3.66 -15.45 9.49
C ARG A 227 3.26 -16.41 10.60
N TRP A 228 3.81 -17.62 10.65
CA TRP A 228 3.58 -18.58 11.73
C TRP A 228 4.10 -18.06 13.09
N ILE A 229 5.32 -17.55 13.15
CA ILE A 229 5.92 -16.93 14.36
C ILE A 229 5.06 -15.74 14.80
N SER A 230 4.69 -14.86 13.86
CA SER A 230 3.84 -13.71 14.13
C SER A 230 2.49 -14.17 14.67
N LYS A 231 1.85 -15.17 14.05
CA LYS A 231 0.57 -15.74 14.49
C LYS A 231 0.64 -16.33 15.90
N LYS A 232 1.73 -16.98 16.28
CA LYS A 232 1.91 -17.57 17.62
C LYS A 232 2.33 -16.53 18.68
N LYS A 233 3.22 -15.58 18.35
CA LYS A 233 3.62 -14.46 19.23
C LYS A 233 2.51 -13.41 19.42
N LEU A 234 1.72 -13.09 18.38
CA LEU A 234 0.60 -12.13 18.43
C LEU A 234 -0.58 -12.63 19.27
N ARG A 235 -0.75 -13.95 19.42
CA ARG A 235 -1.88 -14.53 20.16
C ARG A 235 -1.74 -14.46 21.68
N ILE A 236 -0.56 -14.16 22.22
CA ILE A 236 -0.27 -14.39 23.65
C ILE A 236 0.11 -13.11 24.42
N SER A 237 0.35 -11.95 23.78
CA SER A 237 0.86 -10.78 24.53
C SER A 237 0.30 -9.40 24.17
N ASP A 238 -0.49 -9.24 23.10
CA ASP A 238 -1.02 -7.93 22.71
C ASP A 238 -2.49 -7.74 23.15
N PRO A 239 -2.82 -6.73 23.98
CA PRO A 239 -4.19 -6.37 24.37
C PRO A 239 -5.17 -6.20 23.20
N ILE A 240 -4.65 -5.90 22.00
CA ILE A 240 -5.42 -5.81 20.76
C ILE A 240 -6.19 -7.11 20.45
N TRP A 241 -5.57 -8.27 20.70
CA TRP A 241 -6.09 -9.57 20.25
C TRP A 241 -6.77 -10.38 21.35
N ILE A 242 -6.79 -9.90 22.59
CA ILE A 242 -7.52 -10.53 23.71
C ILE A 242 -9.01 -10.59 23.39
N SER A 243 -9.65 -11.73 23.65
CA SER A 243 -11.10 -11.90 23.43
C SER A 243 -11.90 -10.88 24.24
N ARG A 244 -13.01 -10.38 23.67
CA ARG A 244 -13.88 -9.39 24.31
C ARG A 244 -15.03 -10.13 25.00
N PRO A 245 -15.00 -10.30 26.33
CA PRO A 245 -15.95 -11.13 27.05
C PRO A 245 -17.33 -10.47 27.09
N ASP A 246 -18.37 -11.29 26.94
CA ASP A 246 -19.76 -10.92 27.26
C ASP A 246 -20.33 -11.98 28.21
N PRO A 247 -20.05 -11.88 29.53
CA PRO A 247 -20.44 -12.88 30.50
C PRO A 247 -21.95 -13.09 30.48
N LYS A 248 -22.37 -14.33 30.23
CA LYS A 248 -23.79 -14.74 30.11
C LYS A 248 -24.54 -14.01 28.98
N GLN A 249 -23.85 -13.51 27.95
CA GLN A 249 -24.43 -12.81 26.80
C GLN A 249 -25.34 -11.62 27.19
N ARG A 250 -25.05 -10.96 28.31
CA ARG A 250 -25.91 -9.92 28.88
C ARG A 250 -26.00 -8.70 27.98
N ALA A 251 -24.89 -8.27 27.40
CA ALA A 251 -24.88 -7.11 26.50
C ALA A 251 -25.58 -7.44 25.18
N HIS A 252 -25.36 -8.64 24.65
CA HIS A 252 -26.08 -9.12 23.46
C HIS A 252 -27.60 -9.11 23.64
N HIS A 253 -28.12 -9.75 24.71
CA HIS A 253 -29.56 -9.79 24.97
C HIS A 253 -30.16 -8.41 25.28
N ALA A 254 -29.45 -7.57 26.04
CA ALA A 254 -29.92 -6.22 26.34
C ALA A 254 -30.02 -5.36 25.08
N LEU A 255 -29.06 -5.49 24.15
CA LEU A 255 -29.11 -4.80 22.87
C LEU A 255 -30.26 -5.33 21.99
N GLU A 256 -30.40 -6.66 21.89
CA GLU A 256 -31.45 -7.29 21.10
C GLU A 256 -32.85 -6.82 21.51
N GLN A 257 -33.13 -6.79 22.83
CA GLN A 257 -34.37 -6.28 23.39
C GLN A 257 -34.57 -4.78 23.11
N LEU A 258 -33.51 -3.98 23.22
CA LEU A 258 -33.58 -2.54 22.96
C LEU A 258 -33.86 -2.24 21.48
N VAL A 259 -33.18 -2.91 20.55
CA VAL A 259 -33.41 -2.76 19.10
C VAL A 259 -34.84 -3.20 18.75
N GLY A 260 -35.31 -4.32 19.30
CA GLY A 260 -36.69 -4.77 19.12
C GLY A 260 -37.72 -3.76 19.67
N ALA A 261 -37.47 -3.19 20.85
CA ALA A 261 -38.33 -2.17 21.45
C ALA A 261 -38.37 -0.87 20.63
N LEU A 262 -37.23 -0.43 20.09
CA LEU A 262 -37.14 0.77 19.24
C LEU A 262 -37.89 0.60 17.91
N ARG A 263 -37.84 -0.59 17.30
CA ARG A 263 -38.57 -0.89 16.06
C ARG A 263 -40.09 -0.97 16.26
N ASN A 264 -40.52 -1.44 17.43
CA ASN A 264 -41.93 -1.63 17.74
C ASN A 264 -42.57 -0.41 18.45
N SER A 265 -41.88 0.73 18.49
CA SER A 265 -42.34 1.96 19.16
C SER A 265 -42.82 1.73 20.60
N ALA A 266 -42.04 0.97 21.37
CA ALA A 266 -42.34 0.65 22.77
C ALA A 266 -42.38 1.91 23.66
N SER A 267 -42.92 1.77 24.88
CA SER A 267 -43.04 2.88 25.82
C SER A 267 -41.67 3.50 26.17
N PHE A 268 -41.64 4.83 26.35
CA PHE A 268 -40.41 5.54 26.73
C PHE A 268 -39.76 4.99 28.01
N LEU A 269 -40.58 4.61 28.99
CA LEU A 269 -40.13 4.02 30.26
C LEU A 269 -39.44 2.66 30.05
N ASP A 270 -39.95 1.84 29.15
CA ASP A 270 -39.33 0.55 28.80
C ASP A 270 -38.00 0.74 28.07
N ILE A 271 -37.93 1.68 27.13
CA ILE A 271 -36.70 2.03 26.41
C ILE A 271 -35.64 2.54 27.39
N ALA A 272 -35.98 3.45 28.30
CA ALA A 272 -35.06 3.99 29.29
C ALA A 272 -34.48 2.89 30.20
N ARG A 273 -35.32 1.93 30.63
CA ARG A 273 -34.89 0.77 31.41
C ARG A 273 -33.94 -0.14 30.63
N LEU A 274 -34.28 -0.46 29.38
CA LEU A 274 -33.44 -1.30 28.50
C LEU A 274 -32.08 -0.65 28.22
N ARG A 275 -32.04 0.67 28.02
CA ARG A 275 -30.79 1.44 27.92
C ARG A 275 -29.94 1.36 29.18
N GLY A 276 -30.57 1.43 30.37
CA GLY A 276 -29.88 1.23 31.66
C GLY A 276 -29.25 -0.16 31.79
N ASN A 277 -29.98 -1.20 31.36
CA ASN A 277 -29.48 -2.58 31.35
C ASN A 277 -28.28 -2.74 30.40
N LEU A 278 -28.36 -2.15 29.20
CA LEU A 278 -27.29 -2.18 28.21
C LEU A 278 -26.02 -1.50 28.74
N ARG A 279 -26.14 -0.32 29.36
CA ARG A 279 -25.01 0.38 29.99
C ARG A 279 -24.34 -0.46 31.08
N SER A 280 -25.13 -1.04 31.97
CA SER A 280 -24.63 -1.88 33.06
C SER A 280 -23.91 -3.12 32.53
N ALA A 281 -24.40 -3.72 31.43
CA ALA A 281 -23.74 -4.84 30.78
C ALA A 281 -22.42 -4.43 30.10
N HIS A 282 -22.37 -3.27 29.44
CA HIS A 282 -21.13 -2.75 28.85
C HIS A 282 -20.06 -2.45 29.91
N GLU A 283 -20.43 -1.88 31.06
CA GLU A 283 -19.51 -1.67 32.19
C GLU A 283 -18.91 -2.99 32.68
N ALA A 284 -19.76 -3.99 32.96
CA ALA A 284 -19.29 -5.30 33.40
C ALA A 284 -18.35 -5.97 32.38
N ASN A 285 -18.62 -5.84 31.08
CA ASN A 285 -17.79 -6.42 30.02
C ASN A 285 -16.42 -5.72 29.95
N TRP A 286 -16.39 -4.40 30.13
CA TRP A 286 -15.16 -3.62 30.20
C TRP A 286 -14.31 -3.95 31.43
N ASP A 287 -14.94 -4.18 32.59
CA ASP A 287 -14.23 -4.56 33.82
C ASP A 287 -13.51 -5.92 33.66
N VAL A 288 -14.21 -6.92 33.10
CA VAL A 288 -13.62 -8.24 32.84
C VAL A 288 -12.50 -8.15 31.80
N PHE A 289 -12.70 -7.38 30.73
CA PHE A 289 -11.67 -7.16 29.72
C PHE A 289 -10.42 -6.50 30.32
N THR A 290 -10.58 -5.42 31.09
CA THR A 290 -9.48 -4.67 31.70
C THR A 290 -8.70 -5.53 32.70
N SER A 291 -9.40 -6.37 33.48
CA SER A 291 -8.78 -7.35 34.37
C SER A 291 -7.97 -8.41 33.60
N THR A 292 -8.51 -8.90 32.48
CA THR A 292 -7.83 -9.87 31.60
C THR A 292 -6.57 -9.27 30.99
N VAL A 293 -6.67 -8.05 30.43
CA VAL A 293 -5.52 -7.30 29.89
C VAL A 293 -4.44 -7.10 30.95
N SER A 294 -4.83 -6.68 32.17
CA SER A 294 -3.89 -6.44 33.26
C SER A 294 -3.17 -7.72 33.71
N THR A 295 -3.86 -8.86 33.65
CA THR A 295 -3.30 -10.18 33.97
C THR A 295 -2.32 -10.63 32.88
N GLU A 296 -2.67 -10.48 31.60
CA GLU A 296 -1.80 -10.82 30.47
C GLU A 296 -0.56 -9.92 30.39
N ILE A 297 -0.70 -8.61 30.64
CA ILE A 297 0.45 -7.69 30.73
C ILE A 297 1.39 -8.16 31.85
N ARG A 298 0.85 -8.50 33.03
CA ARG A 298 1.68 -9.02 34.15
C ARG A 298 2.41 -10.32 33.79
N ASN A 299 1.76 -11.21 33.04
CA ASN A 299 2.36 -12.45 32.54
C ASN A 299 3.34 -12.22 31.38
N GLY A 300 3.18 -11.15 30.61
CA GLY A 300 4.11 -10.71 29.56
C GLY A 300 5.39 -10.11 30.12
N TRP A 301 5.30 -9.29 31.17
CA TRP A 301 6.46 -8.67 31.81
C TRP A 301 7.41 -9.67 32.48
N THR A 302 6.89 -10.82 32.92
CA THR A 302 7.73 -11.94 33.40
C THR A 302 8.44 -12.68 32.26
N ARG A 303 8.01 -12.49 31.00
CA ARG A 303 8.66 -13.01 29.79
C ARG A 303 9.60 -12.00 29.12
N ASP A 304 9.37 -10.70 29.28
CA ASP A 304 10.10 -9.61 28.61
C ASP A 304 11.49 -9.25 29.21
N VAL A 305 11.92 -9.89 30.30
CA VAL A 305 13.29 -9.74 30.83
C VAL A 305 14.35 -10.28 29.83
N HIS A 306 13.93 -11.01 28.78
CA HIS A 306 14.78 -11.48 27.68
C HIS A 306 14.19 -11.12 26.30
N SER A 307 13.98 -9.83 26.03
CA SER A 307 13.73 -9.37 24.65
C SER A 307 14.99 -9.52 23.79
N PRO A 308 14.96 -10.30 22.68
CA PRO A 308 16.10 -10.43 21.76
C PRO A 308 16.18 -9.22 20.82
N SER A 309 17.39 -8.68 20.64
CA SER A 309 17.70 -7.82 19.49
C SER A 309 17.53 -8.62 18.20
N ILE A 310 16.39 -8.43 17.53
CA ILE A 310 16.09 -9.05 16.23
C ILE A 310 17.01 -8.42 15.18
N LEU A 311 18.03 -9.19 14.77
CA LEU A 311 18.80 -9.09 13.53
C LEU A 311 19.15 -7.66 13.06
N ALA A 312 20.39 -7.25 13.33
CA ALA A 312 21.05 -6.26 12.48
C ALA A 312 21.03 -6.75 11.01
N PRO A 313 20.76 -5.87 10.03
CA PRO A 313 20.92 -6.22 8.63
C PRO A 313 22.40 -6.46 8.36
N VAL A 314 22.75 -7.60 7.76
CA VAL A 314 24.07 -7.81 7.15
C VAL A 314 24.00 -7.36 5.69
N SER A 315 23.61 -6.10 5.49
CA SER A 315 23.70 -5.33 4.25
C SER A 315 23.97 -3.87 4.62
N PRO A 316 24.85 -3.16 3.91
CA PRO A 316 25.28 -1.82 4.30
C PRO A 316 24.09 -0.83 4.32
N PRO A 317 24.03 0.10 5.30
CA PRO A 317 23.03 1.15 5.30
C PRO A 317 23.36 2.20 4.23
N LEU A 318 22.40 2.46 3.34
CA LEU A 318 22.31 3.78 2.71
C LEU A 318 21.89 4.79 3.78
N SER A 319 22.77 5.75 3.99
CA SER A 319 22.73 6.83 4.98
C SER A 319 21.36 7.48 5.19
N ILE A 320 20.82 7.43 6.41
CA ILE A 320 19.97 8.50 6.96
C ILE A 320 20.33 8.70 8.44
N SER A 321 20.55 9.96 8.76
CA SER A 321 21.14 10.53 9.96
C SER A 321 20.21 10.66 11.17
N GLN A 322 20.81 10.39 12.34
CA GLN A 322 20.65 11.05 13.67
C GLN A 322 19.58 10.58 14.70
N PRO A 323 19.89 10.75 16.01
CA PRO A 323 19.53 9.81 17.08
C PRO A 323 18.51 10.39 18.09
N PHE A 324 17.85 9.51 18.85
CA PHE A 324 17.11 9.92 20.05
C PHE A 324 17.78 9.39 21.33
N SER A 325 18.10 10.33 22.21
CA SER A 325 18.69 10.15 23.54
C SER A 325 17.67 9.66 24.58
N VAL A 326 18.20 8.95 25.58
CA VAL A 326 17.52 8.43 26.77
C VAL A 326 17.54 9.47 27.91
N ALA A 327 16.40 9.69 28.56
CA ALA A 327 16.24 10.18 29.94
C ALA A 327 14.75 9.99 30.31
N GLY A 328 14.30 9.60 31.49
CA GLY A 328 14.88 9.23 32.78
C GLY A 328 13.68 8.87 33.69
N ASP A 329 13.90 8.03 34.70
CA ASP A 329 12.91 7.65 35.73
C ASP A 329 12.36 8.88 36.46
N ASP A 330 11.05 8.89 36.78
CA ASP A 330 10.58 9.37 38.08
C ASP A 330 9.15 8.91 38.43
N PHE A 331 9.03 8.54 39.70
CA PHE A 331 7.85 8.07 40.46
C PHE A 331 6.65 9.04 40.41
N TRP A 332 5.41 8.52 40.40
CA TRP A 332 4.26 8.93 41.25
C TRP A 332 3.06 7.96 41.09
N THR A 333 2.43 7.59 42.20
CA THR A 333 1.07 7.00 42.29
C THR A 333 0.20 7.90 43.19
N PRO A 334 -1.13 7.73 43.28
CA PRO A 334 -2.16 7.85 42.25
C PRO A 334 -3.31 8.78 42.73
N GLN A 335 -4.18 9.31 41.86
CA GLN A 335 -5.60 9.48 42.22
C GLN A 335 -6.54 9.84 41.04
N ILE A 336 -7.69 9.14 41.02
CA ILE A 336 -9.05 9.50 40.54
C ILE A 336 -9.53 8.95 39.17
N SER A 337 -10.63 8.16 39.28
CA SER A 337 -11.66 7.74 38.30
C SER A 337 -11.35 6.56 37.36
N PRO A 338 -12.37 5.75 36.95
CA PRO A 338 -12.18 4.45 36.32
C PRO A 338 -11.77 4.63 34.85
N ALA A 339 -10.48 4.90 34.64
CA ALA A 339 -9.95 5.17 33.32
C ALA A 339 -9.75 3.86 32.55
N ARG A 340 -10.21 3.86 31.28
CA ARG A 340 -9.90 2.89 30.24
C ARG A 340 -8.42 2.46 30.31
N PRO A 341 -8.08 1.21 29.97
CA PRO A 341 -6.71 0.72 30.11
C PRO A 341 -5.70 1.62 29.39
N SER A 342 -4.57 1.88 30.05
CA SER A 342 -3.40 2.64 29.56
C SER A 342 -2.75 2.06 28.28
N SER A 343 -3.26 0.92 27.78
CA SER A 343 -2.83 0.26 26.55
C SER A 343 -3.39 0.88 25.26
N GLY A 344 -4.33 1.82 25.38
CA GLY A 344 -5.03 2.39 24.24
C GLY A 344 -5.95 1.40 23.52
N ALA A 345 -6.20 0.19 24.00
CA ALA A 345 -7.12 -0.74 23.32
C ALA A 345 -8.58 -0.25 23.40
N ILE A 346 -9.32 -0.31 22.29
CA ILE A 346 -10.78 -0.08 22.26
C ILE A 346 -11.54 -1.41 22.41
N PHE A 347 -12.87 -1.39 22.67
CA PHE A 347 -13.63 -2.64 22.87
C PHE A 347 -13.66 -3.48 21.59
N THR A 348 -13.49 -2.86 20.44
CA THR A 348 -13.35 -3.52 19.15
C THR A 348 -11.99 -4.22 19.07
N GLN A 349 -12.00 -5.53 18.86
CA GLN A 349 -10.78 -6.34 18.74
C GLN A 349 -9.99 -5.96 17.48
N GLY A 350 -8.66 -5.91 17.56
CA GLY A 350 -7.81 -5.50 16.42
C GLY A 350 -7.36 -4.03 16.44
N TYR A 351 -7.82 -3.20 17.39
CA TYR A 351 -7.68 -1.74 17.34
C TYR A 351 -7.05 -1.10 18.57
N ARG A 352 -6.26 -0.05 18.32
CA ARG A 352 -5.74 0.88 19.33
C ARG A 352 -6.19 2.32 19.04
N CYS A 353 -6.56 2.98 20.11
CA CYS A 353 -6.62 4.39 20.37
C CYS A 353 -5.18 4.94 20.38
N LYS A 354 -4.79 5.74 19.39
CA LYS A 354 -3.56 6.53 19.48
C LYS A 354 -3.80 7.65 20.49
N GLY A 355 -3.23 7.53 21.69
CA GLY A 355 -3.30 8.59 22.69
C GLY A 355 -2.66 9.88 22.16
N ALA A 356 -3.22 11.03 22.52
CA ALA A 356 -2.56 12.32 22.32
C ALA A 356 -1.24 12.29 23.09
N ASN A 357 -0.12 12.26 22.39
CA ASN A 357 1.17 12.53 23.01
C ASN A 357 1.13 13.96 23.57
N THR A 358 1.56 14.08 24.81
CA THR A 358 1.80 15.32 25.55
C THR A 358 2.64 16.30 24.74
N HIS A 359 1.98 17.25 24.07
CA HIS A 359 2.58 18.54 23.73
C HIS A 359 1.98 19.60 24.66
N GLY A 360 2.82 20.56 25.05
CA GLY A 360 2.65 21.44 26.19
C GLY A 360 1.36 22.27 26.23
N PRO A 361 1.10 22.95 27.36
CA PRO A 361 -0.15 23.65 27.59
C PRO A 361 -0.22 24.88 26.70
N GLY A 362 -0.94 24.78 25.59
CA GLY A 362 -1.25 25.93 24.75
C GLY A 362 -1.45 25.64 23.27
N GLU A 363 -2.29 24.68 22.89
CA GLU A 363 -2.97 24.67 21.58
C GLU A 363 -4.07 23.59 21.57
N VAL A 364 -5.28 23.94 21.13
CA VAL A 364 -6.42 23.02 21.03
C VAL A 364 -6.23 22.12 19.81
N ALA A 365 -5.42 21.07 19.94
CA ALA A 365 -5.24 20.03 18.93
C ALA A 365 -6.30 18.93 19.11
N GLY A 366 -7.05 18.64 18.04
CA GLY A 366 -8.22 17.76 18.04
C GLY A 366 -7.95 16.35 18.56
N SER A 367 -8.92 15.76 19.26
CA SER A 367 -8.87 14.37 19.71
C SER A 367 -8.60 13.41 18.54
N GLY A 368 -7.73 12.40 18.74
CA GLY A 368 -7.45 11.34 17.76
C GLY A 368 -8.64 10.43 17.43
N TYR A 369 -9.86 10.79 17.84
CA TYR A 369 -11.10 10.02 17.72
C TYR A 369 -12.28 10.99 17.58
N PHE A 370 -13.30 10.56 16.85
CA PHE A 370 -14.59 11.24 16.82
C PHE A 370 -15.48 10.77 17.98
N THR A 371 -15.93 11.70 18.81
CA THR A 371 -16.81 11.41 19.96
C THR A 371 -18.14 12.13 19.84
N SER A 372 -19.23 11.45 20.17
CA SER A 372 -20.59 12.03 20.24
C SER A 372 -21.43 11.34 21.32
N ILE A 373 -22.75 11.55 21.26
CA ILE A 373 -23.74 10.86 22.08
C ILE A 373 -24.24 9.64 21.31
N CYS A 374 -24.18 8.45 21.92
CA CYS A 374 -24.66 7.23 21.26
C CYS A 374 -26.19 7.14 21.26
N GLY A 375 -26.83 7.03 20.10
CA GLY A 375 -28.30 6.90 19.97
C GLY A 375 -28.91 5.66 20.66
N LEU A 376 -28.12 4.59 20.82
CA LEU A 376 -28.55 3.38 21.56
C LEU A 376 -28.44 3.54 23.07
N CYS A 377 -27.22 3.64 23.62
CA CYS A 377 -27.01 3.63 25.07
C CYS A 377 -27.08 5.00 25.75
N GLU A 378 -27.18 6.09 24.97
CA GLU A 378 -27.23 7.51 25.39
C GLU A 378 -26.03 7.99 26.22
N ARG A 379 -24.91 7.26 26.17
CA ARG A 379 -23.66 7.74 26.77
C ARG A 379 -23.08 8.87 25.94
N ARG A 380 -22.59 9.90 26.62
CA ARG A 380 -21.95 11.08 26.03
C ARG A 380 -20.43 10.90 26.02
N GLY A 381 -19.77 11.47 25.01
CA GLY A 381 -18.30 11.43 24.92
C GLY A 381 -17.74 10.06 24.58
N GLU A 382 -18.55 9.18 23.99
CA GLU A 382 -18.11 7.87 23.56
C GLU A 382 -17.46 7.95 22.18
N ILE A 383 -16.49 7.07 21.92
CA ILE A 383 -15.90 6.93 20.58
C ILE A 383 -16.99 6.36 19.67
N MET A 384 -17.23 7.02 18.56
CA MET A 384 -18.28 6.64 17.61
C MET A 384 -17.73 5.77 16.49
N ALA A 385 -18.60 4.97 15.91
CA ALA A 385 -18.34 4.09 14.78
C ALA A 385 -19.36 4.32 13.66
N LEU A 386 -18.87 4.35 12.41
CA LEU A 386 -19.72 4.40 11.22
C LEU A 386 -20.29 3.01 10.99
N ILE A 387 -21.61 2.88 10.86
CA ILE A 387 -22.23 1.59 10.58
C ILE A 387 -22.25 1.34 9.08
N LEU A 388 -21.87 0.13 8.68
CA LEU A 388 -21.86 -0.31 7.29
C LEU A 388 -23.03 -1.27 7.06
N GLN A 389 -23.86 -0.97 6.08
CA GLN A 389 -25.04 -1.75 5.72
C GLN A 389 -24.90 -2.46 4.38
N LYS A 390 -25.79 -3.42 4.11
CA LYS A 390 -25.90 -4.02 2.79
C LYS A 390 -26.54 -3.00 1.84
N PRO A 391 -25.96 -2.75 0.65
CA PRO A 391 -26.60 -1.93 -0.37
C PRO A 391 -27.95 -2.50 -0.78
N GLU A 392 -28.88 -1.64 -1.19
CA GLU A 392 -30.16 -2.07 -1.73
C GLU A 392 -29.95 -2.88 -3.02
N GLU A 393 -30.69 -3.99 -3.20
CA GLU A 393 -30.59 -4.86 -4.38
C GLU A 393 -31.28 -4.23 -5.60
N ASN A 394 -30.75 -3.11 -6.09
CA ASN A 394 -31.26 -2.40 -7.26
C ASN A 394 -30.63 -2.94 -8.55
N GLY A 395 -30.82 -4.23 -8.82
CA GLY A 395 -30.32 -4.89 -10.04
C GLY A 395 -28.78 -4.87 -10.18
N SER A 396 -28.25 -5.60 -11.18
CA SER A 396 -26.80 -5.56 -11.47
C SER A 396 -26.49 -4.31 -12.29
N THR A 397 -25.68 -3.39 -11.76
CA THR A 397 -25.24 -2.24 -12.55
C THR A 397 -24.35 -2.70 -13.71
N PRO A 398 -24.62 -2.29 -14.97
CA PRO A 398 -23.79 -2.64 -16.11
C PRO A 398 -22.35 -2.14 -15.93
N ASN A 399 -21.37 -2.96 -16.31
CA ASN A 399 -19.94 -2.64 -16.25
C ASN A 399 -19.35 -2.38 -14.84
N HIS A 400 -20.13 -2.57 -13.77
CA HIS A 400 -19.62 -2.54 -12.40
C HIS A 400 -18.95 -3.88 -12.01
N PRO A 401 -17.85 -3.89 -11.22
CA PRO A 401 -17.22 -5.13 -10.80
C PRO A 401 -18.16 -6.07 -10.02
N ARG A 402 -18.19 -7.33 -10.47
CA ARG A 402 -18.98 -8.39 -9.85
C ARG A 402 -18.44 -8.80 -8.48
N PRO A 403 -19.29 -9.33 -7.57
CA PRO A 403 -18.84 -9.93 -6.32
C PRO A 403 -17.65 -10.87 -6.52
N HIS A 404 -16.68 -10.83 -5.60
CA HIS A 404 -15.48 -11.67 -5.57
C HIS A 404 -14.53 -11.54 -6.77
N SER A 405 -14.71 -10.56 -7.65
CA SER A 405 -13.87 -10.39 -8.83
C SER A 405 -12.47 -9.81 -8.53
N THR A 406 -12.26 -9.19 -7.36
CA THR A 406 -10.99 -8.54 -6.96
C THR A 406 -10.43 -7.59 -8.03
N ALA A 407 -11.31 -6.84 -8.69
CA ALA A 407 -10.96 -5.98 -9.81
C ALA A 407 -10.01 -4.84 -9.39
N LYS A 408 -9.07 -4.52 -10.27
CA LYS A 408 -8.28 -3.27 -10.22
C LYS A 408 -8.90 -2.26 -11.17
N HIS A 409 -8.76 -0.98 -10.86
CA HIS A 409 -9.27 0.10 -11.70
C HIS A 409 -8.26 1.23 -11.80
N LYS A 410 -8.08 1.78 -13.01
CA LYS A 410 -7.16 2.91 -13.25
C LYS A 410 -7.60 4.17 -12.50
N TYR A 411 -8.91 4.35 -12.37
CA TYR A 411 -9.55 5.53 -11.76
C TYR A 411 -10.45 5.09 -10.60
N PRO A 412 -9.91 4.69 -9.44
CA PRO A 412 -10.69 4.06 -8.37
C PRO A 412 -11.78 4.96 -7.78
N PHE A 413 -11.57 6.28 -7.72
CA PHE A 413 -12.58 7.24 -7.23
C PHE A 413 -13.85 7.36 -8.09
N VAL A 414 -13.91 6.76 -9.28
CA VAL A 414 -15.18 6.72 -10.06
C VAL A 414 -16.14 5.69 -9.47
N LEU A 415 -15.60 4.68 -8.80
CA LEU A 415 -16.38 3.52 -8.36
C LEU A 415 -17.25 3.81 -7.13
N GLY A 416 -17.06 4.93 -6.45
CA GLY A 416 -17.84 5.27 -5.25
C GLY A 416 -19.23 5.85 -5.52
N ASN A 417 -19.61 6.07 -6.79
CA ASN A 417 -20.93 6.61 -7.16
C ASN A 417 -21.95 5.52 -7.53
N PHE A 418 -21.56 4.24 -7.49
CA PHE A 418 -22.46 3.14 -7.83
C PHE A 418 -23.35 2.76 -6.65
N PRO A 419 -24.63 2.40 -6.90
CA PRO A 419 -25.53 1.94 -5.83
C PRO A 419 -25.01 0.66 -5.16
N ASP A 420 -24.30 -0.21 -5.91
CA ASP A 420 -23.63 -1.42 -5.38
C ASP A 420 -22.62 -1.15 -4.24
N VAL A 421 -22.18 0.09 -4.05
CA VAL A 421 -21.22 0.47 -3.01
C VAL A 421 -21.79 1.46 -2.00
N ASP A 422 -23.09 1.72 -2.04
CA ASP A 422 -23.77 2.54 -1.03
C ASP A 422 -23.94 1.75 0.27
N VAL A 423 -22.88 1.77 1.07
CA VAL A 423 -22.72 0.95 2.26
C VAL A 423 -22.81 1.75 3.54
N ILE A 424 -22.93 3.08 3.48
CA ILE A 424 -22.95 3.94 4.67
C ILE A 424 -24.36 4.00 5.23
N SER A 425 -24.53 3.58 6.48
CA SER A 425 -25.80 3.75 7.18
C SER A 425 -25.98 5.21 7.61
N PRO A 426 -27.22 5.75 7.60
CA PRO A 426 -27.51 7.06 8.18
C PRO A 426 -27.28 7.13 9.69
N GLU A 427 -27.09 5.99 10.36
CA GLU A 427 -26.94 5.88 11.81
C GLU A 427 -25.47 5.68 12.22
N ILE A 428 -25.07 6.36 13.30
CA ILE A 428 -23.79 6.13 13.97
C ILE A 428 -24.00 5.74 15.43
N TYR A 429 -23.18 4.85 15.95
CA TYR A 429 -23.28 4.35 17.33
C TYR A 429 -21.92 4.35 18.01
N CYS A 430 -21.89 4.28 19.35
CA CYS A 430 -20.60 4.09 20.01
C CYS A 430 -19.96 2.77 19.59
N GLU A 431 -18.64 2.76 19.64
CA GLU A 431 -17.77 1.63 19.32
C GLU A 431 -18.26 0.34 20.02
N THR A 432 -18.56 0.38 21.32
CA THR A 432 -19.05 -0.80 22.05
C THR A 432 -20.41 -1.30 21.55
N CYS A 433 -21.41 -0.43 21.34
CA CYS A 433 -22.71 -0.82 20.79
C CYS A 433 -22.58 -1.39 19.38
N SER A 434 -21.69 -0.83 18.56
CA SER A 434 -21.50 -1.24 17.17
C SER A 434 -21.02 -2.71 17.06
N VAL A 435 -20.18 -3.18 17.98
CA VAL A 435 -19.71 -4.58 18.03
C VAL A 435 -20.88 -5.55 18.17
N TYR A 436 -21.83 -5.26 19.06
CA TYR A 436 -23.00 -6.11 19.29
C TYR A 436 -24.04 -5.97 18.18
N LEU A 437 -24.20 -4.78 17.59
CA LEU A 437 -25.06 -4.56 16.42
C LEU A 437 -24.59 -5.39 15.21
N VAL A 438 -23.28 -5.40 14.92
CA VAL A 438 -22.72 -6.20 13.83
C VAL A 438 -22.92 -7.70 14.08
N ARG A 439 -22.85 -8.17 15.34
CA ARG A 439 -23.16 -9.56 15.70
C ARG A 439 -24.63 -9.90 15.52
N GLN A 440 -25.53 -8.97 15.81
CA GLN A 440 -26.98 -9.14 15.62
C GLN A 440 -27.37 -9.05 14.14
N GLY A 441 -26.60 -8.30 13.33
CA GLY A 441 -26.81 -8.13 11.89
C GLY A 441 -27.94 -7.16 11.53
N ARG A 442 -28.50 -6.41 12.50
CA ARG A 442 -29.62 -5.46 12.29
C ARG A 442 -29.48 -4.24 13.18
N SER A 443 -29.95 -3.07 12.72
CA SER A 443 -30.07 -1.84 13.50
C SER A 443 -31.53 -1.43 13.70
N PRO A 444 -31.82 -0.40 14.51
CA PRO A 444 -33.18 0.15 14.66
C PRO A 444 -33.80 0.64 13.33
N LYS A 445 -33.01 1.25 12.43
CA LYS A 445 -33.51 1.76 11.14
C LYS A 445 -33.09 0.91 9.92
N SER A 446 -32.09 0.03 10.04
CA SER A 446 -31.56 -0.77 8.92
C SER A 446 -31.71 -2.28 9.16
N ASP A 447 -32.13 -2.99 8.12
CA ASP A 447 -32.41 -4.43 8.17
C ASP A 447 -31.17 -5.32 8.00
N ALA A 448 -30.04 -4.78 7.55
CA ALA A 448 -28.82 -5.55 7.31
C ALA A 448 -27.55 -4.76 7.64
N VAL A 449 -27.00 -4.97 8.83
CA VAL A 449 -25.70 -4.42 9.27
C VAL A 449 -24.59 -5.43 8.94
N LEU A 450 -23.64 -5.03 8.10
CA LEU A 450 -22.54 -5.87 7.63
C LEU A 450 -21.21 -5.60 8.35
N GLY A 451 -21.03 -4.39 8.90
CA GLY A 451 -19.79 -3.99 9.57
C GLY A 451 -19.91 -2.64 10.30
N ALA A 452 -18.82 -2.21 10.95
CA ALA A 452 -18.75 -0.88 11.57
C ALA A 452 -17.31 -0.34 11.60
N LEU A 453 -17.02 0.86 11.09
CA LEU A 453 -15.68 1.46 11.16
C LEU A 453 -15.48 2.19 12.50
N PRO A 454 -14.31 2.07 13.19
CA PRO A 454 -12.98 2.00 12.60
C PRO A 454 -12.44 0.60 12.27
N LEU A 455 -13.27 -0.46 12.22
CA LEU A 455 -12.88 -1.79 11.75
C LEU A 455 -12.46 -1.86 10.28
N VAL A 456 -11.15 -2.01 10.09
CA VAL A 456 -10.38 -2.82 9.12
C VAL A 456 -10.67 -2.64 7.63
N GLN A 457 -9.59 -2.49 6.88
CA GLN A 457 -9.51 -2.82 5.46
C GLN A 457 -10.18 -4.17 5.10
N ASP A 458 -10.14 -5.16 6.00
CA ASP A 458 -10.75 -6.49 5.80
C ASP A 458 -12.29 -6.47 5.94
N THR A 459 -12.87 -5.60 6.78
CA THR A 459 -14.33 -5.42 6.87
C THR A 459 -14.85 -4.81 5.57
N LEU A 460 -14.12 -3.83 5.02
CA LEU A 460 -14.46 -3.25 3.71
C LEU A 460 -14.41 -4.28 2.59
N MET A 461 -13.44 -5.20 2.63
CA MET A 461 -13.40 -6.32 1.69
C MET A 461 -14.62 -7.24 1.84
N LYS A 462 -15.15 -7.44 3.05
CA LYS A 462 -16.38 -8.21 3.25
C LYS A 462 -17.63 -7.44 2.79
N VAL A 463 -17.72 -6.16 3.16
CA VAL A 463 -18.86 -5.27 2.84
C VAL A 463 -18.99 -5.04 1.34
N PHE A 464 -17.87 -4.85 0.64
CA PHE A 464 -17.84 -4.83 -0.82
C PHE A 464 -17.75 -6.21 -1.47
N GLU A 465 -18.02 -7.29 -0.73
CA GLU A 465 -18.05 -8.67 -1.25
C GLU A 465 -16.78 -9.06 -2.04
N SER A 466 -15.62 -8.52 -1.67
CA SER A 466 -14.33 -8.69 -2.33
C SER A 466 -14.35 -8.33 -3.83
N ARG A 467 -15.20 -7.37 -4.21
CA ARG A 467 -15.28 -6.81 -5.58
C ARG A 467 -14.00 -6.13 -6.01
N PHE A 468 -13.34 -5.43 -5.09
CA PHE A 468 -12.17 -4.61 -5.39
C PHE A 468 -10.89 -5.22 -4.85
N HIS A 469 -9.79 -5.02 -5.56
CA HIS A 469 -8.46 -5.38 -5.08
C HIS A 469 -8.07 -4.54 -3.85
N LYS A 470 -7.40 -5.16 -2.87
CA LYS A 470 -7.00 -4.54 -1.58
C LYS A 470 -6.31 -3.17 -1.72
N SER A 471 -5.57 -2.96 -2.81
CA SER A 471 -4.85 -1.70 -3.10
C SER A 471 -5.75 -0.52 -3.46
N ILE A 472 -6.99 -0.74 -3.90
CA ILE A 472 -7.92 0.34 -4.28
C ILE A 472 -9.14 0.45 -3.36
N THR A 473 -9.38 -0.56 -2.49
CA THR A 473 -10.55 -0.62 -1.60
C THR A 473 -10.74 0.64 -0.77
N LEU A 474 -9.66 1.19 -0.21
CA LEU A 474 -9.73 2.42 0.59
C LEU A 474 -10.00 3.67 -0.26
N SER A 475 -9.51 3.71 -1.51
CA SER A 475 -9.82 4.80 -2.44
C SER A 475 -11.29 4.79 -2.87
N VAL A 476 -11.85 3.60 -3.12
CA VAL A 476 -13.28 3.45 -3.40
C VAL A 476 -14.10 3.85 -2.17
N PHE A 477 -13.71 3.39 -0.98
CA PHE A 477 -14.40 3.76 0.25
C PHE A 477 -14.36 5.27 0.53
N LEU A 478 -13.21 5.92 0.33
CA LEU A 478 -13.10 7.38 0.41
C LEU A 478 -14.04 8.09 -0.58
N SER A 479 -14.17 7.55 -1.79
CA SER A 479 -15.12 8.06 -2.77
C SER A 479 -16.56 7.93 -2.32
N VAL A 480 -16.94 6.80 -1.71
CA VAL A 480 -18.28 6.63 -1.12
C VAL A 480 -18.51 7.69 -0.06
N LEU A 481 -17.56 7.91 0.86
CA LEU A 481 -17.69 8.92 1.92
C LEU A 481 -17.89 10.34 1.38
N TYR A 482 -17.15 10.76 0.35
CA TYR A 482 -17.32 12.09 -0.23
C TYR A 482 -18.65 12.24 -0.97
N ASN A 483 -19.13 11.19 -1.64
CA ASN A 483 -20.44 11.20 -2.29
C ASN A 483 -21.55 11.28 -1.23
N THR A 484 -21.51 10.43 -0.20
CA THR A 484 -22.46 10.49 0.92
C THR A 484 -22.44 11.86 1.59
N LEU A 485 -21.25 12.44 1.84
CA LEU A 485 -21.15 13.78 2.42
C LEU A 485 -21.79 14.84 1.54
N ASN A 486 -21.58 14.77 0.22
CA ASN A 486 -22.19 15.69 -0.71
C ASN A 486 -23.72 15.62 -0.64
N ASP A 487 -24.27 14.41 -0.63
CA ASP A 487 -25.72 14.19 -0.66
C ASP A 487 -26.37 14.65 0.66
N LEU A 488 -25.72 14.38 1.80
CA LEU A 488 -26.13 14.90 3.11
C LEU A 488 -26.07 16.43 3.22
N THR A 489 -25.18 17.10 2.47
CA THR A 489 -25.12 18.57 2.48
C THR A 489 -26.11 19.24 1.54
N THR A 490 -26.70 18.49 0.62
CA THR A 490 -27.76 18.99 -0.28
C THR A 490 -29.17 18.82 0.30
N GLU A 491 -29.35 17.86 1.21
CA GLU A 491 -30.61 17.64 1.91
C GLU A 491 -30.59 18.41 3.25
N ASP A 492 -31.43 19.45 3.40
CA ASP A 492 -31.59 20.25 4.63
C ASP A 492 -32.25 19.44 5.76
N SER A 493 -31.67 18.32 6.18
CA SER A 493 -32.16 17.47 7.26
C SER A 493 -31.28 17.56 8.51
N ASP A 494 -31.87 18.05 9.61
CA ASP A 494 -31.23 18.12 10.93
C ASP A 494 -30.86 16.72 11.50
N GLU A 495 -31.43 15.63 10.96
CA GLU A 495 -31.22 14.26 11.45
C GLU A 495 -29.79 13.73 11.22
N SER A 496 -29.00 14.35 10.34
CA SER A 496 -27.70 13.81 9.90
C SER A 496 -26.46 14.58 10.39
N ILE A 497 -26.61 15.56 11.29
CA ILE A 497 -25.50 16.42 11.74
C ILE A 497 -24.32 15.61 12.30
N ASP A 498 -24.61 14.57 13.07
CA ASP A 498 -23.59 13.71 13.69
C ASP A 498 -22.85 12.86 12.66
N LEU A 499 -23.56 12.31 11.67
CA LEU A 499 -22.97 11.56 10.57
C LEU A 499 -22.11 12.47 9.68
N THR A 500 -22.61 13.66 9.33
CA THR A 500 -21.87 14.66 8.56
C THR A 500 -20.56 15.04 9.26
N ARG A 501 -20.59 15.27 10.57
CA ARG A 501 -19.39 15.54 11.37
C ARG A 501 -18.44 14.33 11.42
N ALA A 502 -18.97 13.13 11.56
CA ALA A 502 -18.18 11.90 11.58
C ALA A 502 -17.45 11.67 10.24
N ILE A 503 -18.14 11.85 9.11
CA ILE A 503 -17.54 11.70 7.77
C ILE A 503 -16.48 12.78 7.53
N ARG A 504 -16.77 14.05 7.86
CA ARG A 504 -15.78 15.16 7.76
C ARG A 504 -14.54 14.92 8.61
N TRP A 505 -14.69 14.27 9.77
CA TRP A 505 -13.54 13.86 10.59
C TRP A 505 -12.79 12.67 9.96
N THR A 506 -13.50 11.73 9.32
CA THR A 506 -12.91 10.49 8.78
C THR A 506 -12.10 10.72 7.50
N CYS A 507 -12.58 11.56 6.57
CA CYS A 507 -11.95 11.74 5.27
C CYS A 507 -10.47 12.21 5.34
N PRO A 508 -10.10 13.25 6.13
CA PRO A 508 -8.70 13.68 6.26
C PRO A 508 -7.78 12.59 6.81
N ASN A 509 -8.28 11.78 7.75
CA ASN A 509 -7.52 10.66 8.32
C ASN A 509 -7.26 9.55 7.27
N LEU A 510 -8.23 9.28 6.40
CA LEU A 510 -8.07 8.33 5.30
C LEU A 510 -7.11 8.84 4.23
N LEU A 511 -7.12 10.14 3.92
CA LEU A 511 -6.18 10.75 2.97
C LEU A 511 -4.71 10.54 3.37
N GLN A 512 -4.43 10.55 4.68
CA GLN A 512 -3.09 10.28 5.23
C GLN A 512 -2.74 8.78 5.25
N THR A 513 -3.73 7.90 5.13
CA THR A 513 -3.55 6.44 5.22
C THR A 513 -3.38 5.79 3.84
N ILE A 514 -4.09 6.30 2.83
CA ILE A 514 -4.07 5.73 1.48
C ILE A 514 -2.70 5.97 0.83
N GLN A 515 -2.02 4.90 0.45
CA GLN A 515 -0.74 4.94 -0.26
C GLN A 515 -0.95 4.88 -1.77
N VAL A 516 -0.32 5.80 -2.51
CA VAL A 516 -0.38 5.89 -3.97
C VAL A 516 1.04 6.05 -4.51
N SER A 517 1.31 5.47 -5.69
CA SER A 517 2.58 5.71 -6.38
C SER A 517 2.69 7.18 -6.78
N ARG A 518 3.80 7.84 -6.43
CA ARG A 518 4.07 9.23 -6.81
C ARG A 518 4.42 9.37 -8.30
N ASP A 519 4.76 8.28 -8.97
CA ASP A 519 5.09 8.29 -10.40
C ASP A 519 3.81 8.40 -11.25
N THR A 520 3.42 9.65 -11.49
CA THR A 520 2.27 10.02 -12.31
C THR A 520 2.58 10.11 -13.81
N SER A 521 3.78 9.67 -14.23
CA SER A 521 4.12 9.57 -15.65
C SER A 521 3.53 8.28 -16.24
N SER A 522 2.78 8.41 -17.33
CA SER A 522 2.20 7.31 -18.10
C SER A 522 3.25 6.21 -18.38
N PRO A 523 2.92 4.90 -18.25
CA PRO A 523 3.79 3.82 -18.67
C PRO A 523 3.72 3.70 -20.21
N THR A 524 4.26 4.70 -20.91
CA THR A 524 4.41 4.70 -22.36
C THR A 524 5.88 4.86 -22.73
N ARG A 525 6.72 3.98 -22.19
CA ARG A 525 7.98 3.59 -22.83
C ARG A 525 8.48 2.31 -22.18
N ARG A 526 8.67 1.26 -22.98
CA ARG A 526 9.59 0.16 -22.65
C ARG A 526 10.99 0.78 -22.56
N GLN A 527 11.33 1.37 -21.42
CA GLN A 527 12.70 1.67 -21.04
C GLN A 527 13.06 0.69 -19.93
N GLN A 528 14.28 0.20 -20.06
CA GLN A 528 14.84 -0.92 -19.32
C GLN A 528 14.60 -0.79 -17.82
N ALA A 529 14.28 -1.93 -17.20
CA ALA A 529 14.12 -2.09 -15.78
C ALA A 529 15.42 -1.70 -15.05
N THR A 530 15.53 -0.44 -14.64
CA THR A 530 16.31 -0.07 -13.46
C THR A 530 15.39 -0.26 -12.25
N LEU A 531 15.78 -1.16 -11.35
CA LEU A 531 15.12 -1.53 -10.10
C LEU A 531 15.09 -0.35 -9.11
N ILE A 532 14.32 0.70 -9.40
CA ILE A 532 13.99 1.75 -8.44
C ILE A 532 12.54 1.50 -8.04
N ASP A 533 12.32 1.06 -6.81
CA ASP A 533 10.96 0.90 -6.27
C ASP A 533 10.19 2.22 -6.41
N PRO A 534 8.91 2.20 -6.83
CA PRO A 534 8.11 3.41 -6.95
C PRO A 534 8.01 4.08 -5.59
N VAL A 535 8.38 5.36 -5.52
CA VAL A 535 8.26 6.13 -4.28
C VAL A 535 6.78 6.22 -3.92
N LEU A 536 6.36 5.50 -2.88
CA LEU A 536 5.01 5.56 -2.34
C LEU A 536 4.86 6.83 -1.51
N GLY A 537 3.78 7.57 -1.75
CA GLY A 537 3.36 8.71 -0.94
C GLY A 537 1.94 8.53 -0.46
N THR A 538 1.55 9.32 0.55
CA THR A 538 0.14 9.37 0.93
C THR A 538 -0.68 10.07 -0.16
N LEU A 539 -1.97 9.79 -0.20
CA LEU A 539 -2.88 10.47 -1.10
C LEU A 539 -2.93 11.98 -0.79
N ALA A 540 -2.83 12.37 0.48
CA ALA A 540 -2.73 13.76 0.91
C ALA A 540 -1.51 14.49 0.30
N GLU A 541 -0.37 13.82 0.16
CA GLU A 541 0.82 14.38 -0.49
C GLU A 541 0.71 14.38 -2.02
N THR A 542 -0.03 13.42 -2.58
CA THR A 542 -0.13 13.21 -4.03
C THR A 542 -1.13 14.16 -4.69
N ILE A 543 -2.26 14.48 -4.04
CA ILE A 543 -3.30 15.36 -4.59
C ILE A 543 -2.75 16.75 -4.98
N PRO A 544 -1.98 17.46 -4.13
CA PRO A 544 -1.39 18.74 -4.53
C PRO A 544 -0.52 18.66 -5.80
N LEU A 545 0.23 17.56 -5.96
CA LEU A 545 1.04 17.32 -7.17
C LEU A 545 0.15 17.08 -8.39
N LEU A 546 -0.95 16.35 -8.24
CA LEU A 546 -1.94 16.14 -9.30
C LEU A 546 -2.58 17.44 -9.75
N VAL A 547 -2.97 18.31 -8.80
CA VAL A 547 -3.51 19.63 -9.09
C VAL A 547 -2.46 20.51 -9.77
N LYS A 548 -1.23 20.54 -9.25
CA LYS A 548 -0.12 21.28 -9.87
C LYS A 548 0.13 20.85 -11.32
N HIS A 549 0.17 19.55 -11.60
CA HIS A 549 0.31 19.04 -12.96
C HIS A 549 -0.88 19.43 -13.84
N ALA A 550 -2.10 19.39 -13.30
CA ALA A 550 -3.31 19.83 -14.02
C ALA A 550 -3.26 21.34 -14.35
N LEU A 551 -2.80 22.20 -13.44
CA LEU A 551 -2.56 23.63 -13.70
C LEU A 551 -1.49 23.83 -14.77
N GLN A 552 -0.47 22.97 -14.78
CA GLN A 552 0.52 22.84 -15.85
C GLN A 552 -0.02 22.12 -17.09
N GLY A 553 -1.32 21.81 -17.12
CA GLY A 553 -2.12 21.26 -18.24
C GLY A 553 -1.65 19.94 -18.78
N HIS A 554 -1.10 19.12 -17.89
CA HIS A 554 -0.78 17.73 -18.16
C HIS A 554 -1.08 16.89 -16.91
N GLY A 555 -0.78 15.60 -16.95
CA GLY A 555 -0.96 14.70 -15.82
C GLY A 555 -2.34 14.03 -15.79
N PRO A 556 -2.50 13.04 -14.89
CA PRO A 556 -3.61 12.11 -14.94
C PRO A 556 -4.93 12.72 -14.46
N LEU A 557 -4.91 13.82 -13.70
CA LEU A 557 -6.12 14.46 -13.16
C LEU A 557 -7.03 15.03 -14.27
N LEU A 558 -6.47 15.59 -15.34
CA LEU A 558 -7.27 16.10 -16.47
C LEU A 558 -7.89 14.98 -17.31
N SER A 559 -7.33 13.77 -17.24
CA SER A 559 -7.86 12.56 -17.90
C SER A 559 -8.79 11.74 -17.01
N TYR A 560 -9.05 12.22 -15.79
CA TYR A 560 -9.87 11.50 -14.82
C TYR A 560 -11.35 11.62 -15.22
N PRO A 561 -12.16 10.54 -15.21
CA PRO A 561 -13.61 10.64 -15.44
C PRO A 561 -14.26 11.62 -14.44
N ILE A 562 -15.34 12.29 -14.85
CA ILE A 562 -15.88 13.46 -14.13
C ILE A 562 -16.25 13.12 -12.68
N ASP A 563 -16.95 12.01 -12.44
CA ASP A 563 -17.32 11.56 -11.09
C ASP A 563 -16.13 11.45 -10.14
N GLY A 564 -15.06 10.82 -10.61
CA GLY A 564 -13.88 10.66 -9.77
C GLY A 564 -12.99 11.90 -9.72
N PHE A 565 -13.06 12.79 -10.73
CA PHE A 565 -12.44 14.11 -10.67
C PHE A 565 -13.08 14.96 -9.57
N LEU A 566 -14.42 14.94 -9.45
CA LEU A 566 -15.17 15.59 -8.38
C LEU A 566 -14.64 15.16 -7.01
N VAL A 567 -14.54 13.84 -6.77
CA VAL A 567 -14.04 13.28 -5.50
C VAL A 567 -12.62 13.76 -5.20
N VAL A 568 -11.71 13.76 -6.18
CA VAL A 568 -10.34 14.24 -5.98
C VAL A 568 -10.31 15.74 -5.62
N LEU A 569 -11.19 16.55 -6.21
CA LEU A 569 -11.27 17.97 -5.85
C LEU A 569 -11.95 18.22 -4.49
N LEU A 570 -12.95 17.43 -4.13
CA LEU A 570 -13.52 17.48 -2.78
C LEU A 570 -12.46 17.11 -1.74
N ALA A 571 -11.65 16.09 -2.02
CA ALA A 571 -10.49 15.74 -1.19
C ALA A 571 -9.43 16.85 -1.14
N ALA A 572 -9.17 17.52 -2.27
CA ALA A 572 -8.22 18.64 -2.31
C ALA A 572 -8.65 19.81 -1.41
N LYS A 573 -9.95 20.04 -1.20
CA LYS A 573 -10.45 21.08 -0.28
C LYS A 573 -10.09 20.81 1.19
N ASP A 574 -9.91 19.55 1.55
CA ASP A 574 -9.56 19.14 2.92
C ASP A 574 -8.04 19.16 3.18
N ILE A 575 -7.24 19.56 2.19
CA ILE A 575 -5.77 19.60 2.26
C ILE A 575 -5.30 21.04 2.30
N ASP A 576 -4.51 21.37 3.33
CA ASP A 576 -3.87 22.68 3.45
C ASP A 576 -2.63 22.75 2.53
N ASN A 577 -2.81 23.32 1.34
CA ASN A 577 -1.73 23.50 0.34
C ASN A 577 -2.05 24.65 -0.62
N GLU A 578 -1.03 25.45 -0.97
CA GLU A 578 -1.15 26.57 -1.92
C GLU A 578 -1.76 26.16 -3.28
N ASN A 579 -1.44 24.97 -3.80
CA ASN A 579 -2.01 24.50 -5.08
C ASN A 579 -3.50 24.11 -4.95
N CYS A 580 -3.95 23.82 -3.73
CA CYS A 580 -5.33 23.47 -3.41
C CYS A 580 -6.14 24.68 -2.93
N GLU A 581 -5.61 25.89 -3.06
CA GLU A 581 -6.36 27.12 -2.87
C GLU A 581 -7.52 27.25 -3.87
N ARG A 582 -8.50 28.07 -3.50
CA ARG A 582 -9.77 28.22 -4.22
C ARG A 582 -9.56 28.58 -5.69
N GLU A 583 -8.63 29.49 -5.98
CA GLU A 583 -8.28 29.93 -7.32
C GLU A 583 -7.62 28.82 -8.15
N GLY A 584 -6.70 28.06 -7.55
CA GLY A 584 -6.06 26.91 -8.19
C GLY A 584 -7.07 25.82 -8.53
N LEU A 585 -7.95 25.46 -7.59
CA LEU A 585 -9.01 24.47 -7.83
C LEU A 585 -9.98 24.94 -8.92
N ARG A 586 -10.37 26.22 -8.95
CA ARG A 586 -11.21 26.79 -10.03
C ARG A 586 -10.56 26.65 -11.40
N CYS A 587 -9.27 26.96 -11.50
CA CYS A 587 -8.53 26.80 -12.75
C CYS A 587 -8.46 25.31 -13.17
N ALA A 588 -8.23 24.39 -12.23
CA ALA A 588 -8.25 22.95 -12.51
C ALA A 588 -9.62 22.45 -13.01
N ILE A 589 -10.73 22.95 -12.43
CA ILE A 589 -12.10 22.65 -12.90
C ILE A 589 -12.30 23.14 -14.33
N TRP A 590 -11.91 24.38 -14.62
CA TRP A 590 -11.98 24.95 -15.97
C TRP A 590 -11.22 24.10 -16.99
N LEU A 591 -9.98 23.71 -16.66
CA LEU A 591 -9.15 22.90 -17.55
C LEU A 591 -9.74 21.50 -17.76
N ARG A 592 -10.34 20.90 -16.72
CA ARG A 592 -11.03 19.61 -16.85
C ARG A 592 -12.27 19.74 -17.74
N LEU A 593 -13.07 20.80 -17.57
CA LEU A 593 -14.25 21.07 -18.38
C LEU A 593 -13.88 21.25 -19.86
N ALA A 594 -12.87 22.07 -20.14
CA ALA A 594 -12.36 22.26 -21.51
C ALA A 594 -11.86 20.94 -22.12
N THR A 595 -11.13 20.14 -21.34
CA THR A 595 -10.67 18.81 -21.76
C THR A 595 -11.86 17.89 -22.04
N HIS A 596 -12.88 17.87 -21.18
CA HIS A 596 -14.09 17.08 -21.37
C HIS A 596 -14.83 17.45 -22.65
N PHE A 597 -15.01 18.75 -22.93
CA PHE A 597 -15.66 19.20 -24.15
C PHE A 597 -14.91 18.78 -25.42
N ALA A 598 -13.56 18.78 -25.37
CA ALA A 598 -12.77 18.22 -26.46
C ALA A 598 -12.96 16.70 -26.56
N GLU A 599 -12.96 15.97 -25.45
CA GLU A 599 -13.20 14.52 -25.44
C GLU A 599 -14.58 14.18 -26.05
N SER A 600 -15.66 14.80 -25.56
CA SER A 600 -17.04 14.61 -26.04
C SER A 600 -17.20 14.97 -27.52
N TYR A 601 -16.58 16.07 -27.96
CA TYR A 601 -16.61 16.47 -29.37
C TYR A 601 -15.94 15.43 -30.28
N TYR A 602 -14.77 14.91 -29.89
CA TYR A 602 -14.06 13.90 -30.69
C TYR A 602 -14.74 12.52 -30.64
N ILE A 603 -15.46 12.19 -29.56
CA ILE A 603 -16.33 11.01 -29.51
C ILE A 603 -17.47 11.16 -30.52
N CYS A 604 -18.18 12.30 -30.51
CA CYS A 604 -19.23 12.60 -31.50
C CYS A 604 -18.70 12.56 -32.94
N MET A 605 -17.47 13.04 -33.20
CA MET A 605 -16.84 12.90 -34.53
C MET A 605 -16.62 11.45 -34.96
N GLN A 606 -16.38 10.53 -34.00
CA GLN A 606 -16.18 9.11 -34.28
C GLN A 606 -17.51 8.37 -34.47
N GLU A 607 -18.54 8.72 -33.69
CA GLU A 607 -19.84 8.06 -33.69
C GLU A 607 -20.77 8.59 -34.80
N ASP A 608 -20.94 9.90 -34.90
CA ASP A 608 -21.88 10.57 -35.83
C ASP A 608 -21.23 11.01 -37.15
N GLY A 609 -19.90 10.92 -37.23
CA GLY A 609 -19.11 11.41 -38.36
C GLY A 609 -18.72 12.88 -38.24
N LYS A 610 -17.62 13.23 -38.92
CA LYS A 610 -16.94 14.53 -38.77
C LYS A 610 -17.81 15.73 -39.16
N ASP A 611 -18.57 15.61 -40.24
CA ASP A 611 -19.37 16.72 -40.76
C ASP A 611 -20.57 17.01 -39.86
N SER A 612 -21.24 15.95 -39.36
CA SER A 612 -22.34 16.07 -38.40
C SER A 612 -21.87 16.72 -37.09
N ALA A 613 -20.77 16.24 -36.51
CA ALA A 613 -20.21 16.83 -35.30
C ALA A 613 -19.83 18.30 -35.50
N ARG A 614 -19.21 18.66 -36.64
CA ARG A 614 -18.86 20.05 -36.98
C ARG A 614 -20.08 20.93 -37.14
N GLU A 615 -21.14 20.45 -37.77
CA GLU A 615 -22.40 21.18 -37.88
C GLU A 615 -23.01 21.46 -36.50
N LYS A 616 -23.10 20.43 -35.66
CA LYS A 616 -23.62 20.56 -34.29
C LYS A 616 -22.80 21.56 -33.47
N LEU A 617 -21.47 21.52 -33.53
CA LEU A 617 -20.61 22.51 -32.85
C LEU A 617 -20.73 23.91 -33.47
N SER A 618 -20.89 24.01 -34.79
CA SER A 618 -21.10 25.28 -35.49
C SER A 618 -22.40 25.97 -35.03
N ASN A 619 -23.48 25.21 -34.83
CA ASN A 619 -24.74 25.75 -34.31
C ASN A 619 -24.60 26.33 -32.88
N ILE A 620 -23.62 25.83 -32.10
CA ILE A 620 -23.31 26.38 -30.78
C ILE A 620 -22.56 27.71 -30.92
N VAL A 621 -21.53 27.79 -31.76
CA VAL A 621 -20.61 28.94 -31.80
C VAL A 621 -21.00 30.06 -32.79
N TYR A 622 -21.91 29.79 -33.72
CA TYR A 622 -22.47 30.77 -34.66
C TYR A 622 -23.92 31.12 -34.31
N ALA A 623 -24.30 32.38 -34.56
CA ALA A 623 -25.68 32.84 -34.55
C ALA A 623 -26.17 33.02 -35.99
N LYS A 624 -27.46 32.75 -36.22
CA LYS A 624 -28.13 33.16 -37.47
C LYS A 624 -28.35 34.67 -37.43
N ASP A 625 -28.02 35.36 -38.51
CA ASP A 625 -28.21 36.81 -38.62
C ASP A 625 -29.72 37.16 -38.60
N PRO A 626 -30.20 37.89 -37.58
CA PRO A 626 -31.61 38.25 -37.48
C PRO A 626 -32.09 39.20 -38.59
N ASP A 627 -31.17 39.91 -39.28
CA ASP A 627 -31.50 40.85 -40.36
C ASP A 627 -31.48 40.20 -41.76
N SER A 628 -31.21 38.89 -41.84
CA SER A 628 -31.25 38.14 -43.10
C SER A 628 -32.69 37.78 -43.48
N HIS A 629 -33.37 38.66 -44.21
CA HIS A 629 -34.62 38.29 -44.90
C HIS A 629 -34.34 37.19 -45.93
N PRO A 630 -35.22 36.18 -46.09
CA PRO A 630 -35.08 35.15 -47.11
C PRO A 630 -35.30 35.81 -48.48
N ARG A 631 -34.24 36.20 -49.16
CA ARG A 631 -34.26 36.46 -50.60
C ARG A 631 -33.83 35.21 -51.32
N ASP A 632 -34.64 34.80 -52.29
CA ASP A 632 -34.52 33.63 -53.18
C ASP A 632 -33.16 33.53 -53.90
N SER A 633 -32.11 33.20 -53.15
CA SER A 633 -30.76 32.95 -53.68
C SER A 633 -30.09 31.88 -52.84
N GLU A 634 -29.55 30.87 -53.52
CA GLU A 634 -28.88 29.66 -52.99
C GLU A 634 -27.57 29.93 -52.22
N THR A 635 -27.40 31.14 -51.69
CA THR A 635 -26.24 31.54 -50.87
C THR A 635 -26.59 31.49 -49.38
N PRO A 636 -25.92 30.65 -48.57
CA PRO A 636 -26.18 30.57 -47.13
C PRO A 636 -25.91 31.92 -46.44
N ALA A 637 -26.85 32.34 -45.58
CA ALA A 637 -26.79 33.59 -44.83
C ALA A 637 -25.48 33.72 -44.02
N PRO A 638 -24.93 34.94 -43.87
CA PRO A 638 -23.69 35.15 -43.14
C PRO A 638 -23.88 34.75 -41.66
N MET A 639 -23.15 33.73 -41.22
CA MET A 639 -23.17 33.27 -39.83
C MET A 639 -22.31 34.19 -38.95
N LEU A 640 -22.93 34.83 -37.95
CA LEU A 640 -22.23 35.71 -37.02
C LEU A 640 -21.54 34.89 -35.92
N ARG A 641 -20.24 35.13 -35.69
CA ARG A 641 -19.51 34.46 -34.61
C ARG A 641 -19.97 34.98 -33.26
N LYS A 642 -20.39 34.08 -32.36
CA LYS A 642 -20.69 34.44 -30.97
C LYS A 642 -19.39 34.75 -30.22
N SER A 643 -19.32 35.91 -29.56
CA SER A 643 -18.22 36.30 -28.67
C SER A 643 -18.42 35.86 -27.22
N CYS A 644 -19.56 35.24 -26.91
CA CYS A 644 -19.90 34.66 -25.61
C CYS A 644 -20.77 33.42 -25.78
N VAL A 645 -20.43 32.35 -25.08
CA VAL A 645 -21.23 31.11 -24.99
C VAL A 645 -21.46 30.83 -23.51
N PRO A 646 -22.65 31.10 -22.95
CA PRO A 646 -22.96 30.78 -21.56
C PRO A 646 -22.80 29.28 -21.32
N LEU A 647 -22.08 28.87 -20.27
CA LEU A 647 -21.84 27.43 -20.05
C LEU A 647 -23.13 26.65 -19.82
N ALA A 648 -24.15 27.25 -19.19
CA ALA A 648 -25.47 26.65 -19.02
C ALA A 648 -26.17 26.31 -20.35
N SER A 649 -25.83 26.99 -21.45
CA SER A 649 -26.39 26.65 -22.78
C SER A 649 -25.77 25.39 -23.41
N LEU A 650 -24.75 24.82 -22.78
CA LEU A 650 -24.07 23.61 -23.23
C LEU A 650 -24.65 22.34 -22.58
N GLU A 651 -25.50 22.48 -21.57
CA GLU A 651 -26.21 21.37 -20.94
C GLU A 651 -27.14 20.68 -21.95
N GLY A 652 -27.06 19.35 -22.04
CA GLY A 652 -27.86 18.56 -22.98
C GLY A 652 -27.40 18.69 -24.44
N THR A 653 -26.24 19.30 -24.70
CA THR A 653 -25.63 19.33 -26.02
C THR A 653 -24.65 18.18 -26.22
N LEU A 654 -24.06 18.06 -27.42
CA LEU A 654 -23.02 17.05 -27.69
C LEU A 654 -21.78 17.18 -26.78
N LEU A 655 -21.55 18.36 -26.18
CA LEU A 655 -20.35 18.64 -25.40
C LEU A 655 -20.48 18.22 -23.94
N CYS A 656 -21.70 18.22 -23.40
CA CYS A 656 -21.97 17.95 -21.99
C CYS A 656 -23.36 17.36 -21.82
N SER A 657 -23.43 16.14 -21.29
CA SER A 657 -24.71 15.56 -20.87
C SER A 657 -25.28 16.30 -19.65
N SER A 658 -26.57 16.12 -19.37
CA SER A 658 -27.19 16.66 -18.15
C SER A 658 -26.58 16.05 -16.88
N ASP A 659 -26.18 14.78 -16.93
CA ASP A 659 -25.56 14.07 -15.79
C ASP A 659 -24.14 14.61 -15.50
N ASP A 660 -23.34 14.81 -16.55
CA ASP A 660 -22.02 15.44 -16.43
C ASP A 660 -22.13 16.86 -15.85
N TRP A 661 -23.14 17.60 -16.31
CA TRP A 661 -23.41 18.97 -15.86
C TRP A 661 -23.83 19.04 -14.39
N GLU A 662 -24.71 18.14 -13.94
CA GLU A 662 -25.08 18.00 -12.52
C GLU A 662 -23.84 17.67 -11.67
N THR A 663 -22.95 16.80 -12.17
CA THR A 663 -21.72 16.45 -11.46
C THR A 663 -20.80 17.65 -11.25
N PHE A 664 -20.69 18.55 -12.25
CA PHE A 664 -19.98 19.83 -12.05
C PHE A 664 -20.71 20.78 -11.08
N ARG A 665 -22.06 20.79 -11.08
CA ARG A 665 -22.84 21.61 -10.12
C ARG A 665 -22.61 21.19 -8.67
N ARG A 666 -22.37 19.91 -8.38
CA ARG A 666 -21.98 19.41 -7.03
C ARG A 666 -20.73 20.07 -6.45
N LEU A 667 -19.85 20.69 -7.27
CA LEU A 667 -18.69 21.45 -6.78
C LEU A 667 -19.08 22.79 -6.10
N GLY A 668 -20.33 23.23 -6.23
CA GLY A 668 -20.92 24.39 -5.57
C GLY A 668 -20.15 25.68 -5.83
N ASN A 669 -19.68 26.33 -4.75
CA ASN A 669 -18.99 27.63 -4.79
C ASN A 669 -17.69 27.67 -5.60
N LEU A 670 -17.12 26.51 -5.95
CA LEU A 670 -16.00 26.44 -6.88
C LEU A 670 -16.46 26.55 -8.34
N PHE A 671 -17.61 25.96 -8.70
CA PHE A 671 -18.08 25.95 -10.08
C PHE A 671 -18.98 27.14 -10.44
N ALA A 672 -19.73 27.70 -9.48
CA ALA A 672 -20.65 28.81 -9.73
C ALA A 672 -20.01 30.03 -10.46
N PRO A 673 -18.79 30.48 -10.11
CA PRO A 673 -18.12 31.57 -10.84
C PRO A 673 -17.72 31.17 -12.26
N ILE A 674 -17.30 29.91 -12.46
CA ILE A 674 -16.93 29.38 -13.77
C ILE A 674 -18.15 29.39 -14.69
N SER A 675 -19.28 28.87 -14.21
CA SER A 675 -20.54 28.81 -14.94
C SER A 675 -21.06 30.20 -15.36
N SER A 676 -20.87 31.22 -14.53
CA SER A 676 -21.42 32.56 -14.75
C SER A 676 -20.49 33.52 -15.48
N ARG A 677 -19.16 33.41 -15.32
CA ARG A 677 -18.19 34.42 -15.79
C ARG A 677 -17.33 33.97 -16.97
N CYS A 678 -17.20 32.67 -17.22
CA CYS A 678 -16.27 32.16 -18.24
C CYS A 678 -16.87 32.09 -19.67
N GLY A 679 -18.07 32.63 -19.89
CA GLY A 679 -18.74 32.57 -21.20
C GLY A 679 -17.93 33.13 -22.38
N PRO A 680 -17.22 34.27 -22.26
CA PRO A 680 -16.37 34.78 -23.33
C PRO A 680 -15.15 33.89 -23.59
N ALA A 681 -14.49 33.39 -22.55
CA ALA A 681 -13.38 32.44 -22.68
C ALA A 681 -13.82 31.12 -23.36
N MET A 682 -15.01 30.63 -23.00
CA MET A 682 -15.60 29.43 -23.59
C MET A 682 -15.89 29.63 -25.09
N ALA A 683 -16.42 30.79 -25.49
CA ALA A 683 -16.62 31.11 -26.90
C ALA A 683 -15.30 31.01 -27.69
N VAL A 684 -14.23 31.65 -27.20
CA VAL A 684 -12.91 31.58 -27.85
C VAL A 684 -12.45 30.12 -27.96
N TYR A 685 -12.54 29.36 -26.86
CA TYR A 685 -12.11 27.97 -26.81
C TYR A 685 -12.84 27.09 -27.85
N LEU A 686 -14.18 27.19 -27.92
CA LEU A 686 -14.98 26.37 -28.84
C LEU A 686 -14.74 26.74 -30.31
N HIS A 687 -14.57 28.03 -30.64
CA HIS A 687 -14.15 28.44 -31.99
C HIS A 687 -12.78 27.87 -32.34
N CYS A 688 -11.82 27.89 -31.41
CA CYS A 688 -10.51 27.29 -31.61
C CYS A 688 -10.60 25.77 -31.80
N LEU A 689 -11.43 25.08 -31.01
CA LEU A 689 -11.65 23.63 -31.10
C LEU A 689 -12.23 23.24 -32.47
N LEU A 690 -13.22 24.00 -32.98
CA LEU A 690 -13.82 23.78 -34.29
C LEU A 690 -12.78 23.92 -35.43
N GLU A 691 -11.83 24.82 -35.29
CA GLU A 691 -10.78 25.03 -36.29
C GLU A 691 -9.63 24.02 -36.18
N TYR A 692 -9.13 23.78 -34.97
CA TYR A 692 -7.98 22.89 -34.74
C TYR A 692 -8.33 21.42 -34.91
N SER A 693 -9.59 21.02 -34.72
CA SER A 693 -10.06 19.66 -34.99
C SER A 693 -9.97 19.24 -36.46
N LYS A 694 -9.78 20.19 -37.38
CA LYS A 694 -9.47 19.90 -38.79
C LYS A 694 -8.06 19.34 -38.96
N ILE A 695 -7.14 19.70 -38.05
CA ILE A 695 -5.72 19.38 -38.11
C ILE A 695 -5.40 18.15 -37.24
N TYR A 696 -5.91 18.13 -36.02
CA TYR A 696 -5.56 17.09 -35.04
C TYR A 696 -6.57 15.93 -35.04
N LYS A 697 -6.07 14.70 -34.83
CA LYS A 697 -6.92 13.49 -34.83
C LYS A 697 -7.41 13.08 -33.45
N LYS A 698 -6.80 13.61 -32.39
CA LYS A 698 -7.13 13.29 -30.99
C LYS A 698 -7.38 14.54 -30.16
N ALA A 699 -8.35 14.47 -29.25
CA ALA A 699 -8.68 15.54 -28.31
C ALA A 699 -7.45 15.99 -27.48
N THR A 700 -6.64 15.06 -27.00
CA THR A 700 -5.46 15.36 -26.17
C THR A 700 -4.35 16.09 -26.94
N GLU A 701 -4.18 15.80 -28.23
CA GLU A 701 -3.22 16.50 -29.11
C GLU A 701 -3.72 17.92 -29.40
N CYS A 702 -5.00 18.06 -29.73
CA CYS A 702 -5.65 19.34 -29.96
C CYS A 702 -5.56 20.25 -28.73
N PHE A 703 -5.92 19.73 -27.54
CA PHE A 703 -5.86 20.48 -26.29
C PHE A 703 -4.43 20.96 -25.96
N LYS A 704 -3.44 20.08 -26.15
CA LYS A 704 -2.01 20.44 -25.97
C LYS A 704 -1.56 21.52 -26.95
N ALA A 705 -2.01 21.47 -28.20
CA ALA A 705 -1.70 22.48 -29.21
C ALA A 705 -2.31 23.84 -28.85
N LEU A 706 -3.60 23.87 -28.53
CA LEU A 706 -4.30 25.09 -28.13
C LEU A 706 -3.66 25.77 -26.92
N ARG A 707 -3.20 24.98 -25.95
CA ARG A 707 -2.59 25.52 -24.73
C ARG A 707 -1.17 26.06 -24.93
N LYS A 708 -0.46 25.62 -25.97
CA LYS A 708 0.86 26.16 -26.35
C LYS A 708 0.74 27.52 -27.05
N GLU A 709 -0.43 27.87 -27.56
CA GLU A 709 -0.66 29.13 -28.25
C GLU A 709 -0.60 30.30 -27.27
N LYS A 710 0.36 31.21 -27.48
CA LYS A 710 0.62 32.32 -26.55
C LYS A 710 -0.58 33.25 -26.44
N LEU A 711 -1.32 33.43 -27.53
CA LEU A 711 -2.50 34.28 -27.60
C LEU A 711 -3.68 33.72 -26.80
N LEU A 712 -3.72 32.40 -26.59
CA LEU A 712 -4.76 31.72 -25.82
C LEU A 712 -4.38 31.54 -24.34
N ARG A 713 -3.19 31.95 -23.90
CA ARG A 713 -2.71 31.76 -22.52
C ARG A 713 -3.73 32.24 -21.48
N LYS A 714 -4.36 33.41 -21.70
CA LYS A 714 -5.34 33.97 -20.77
C LYS A 714 -6.61 33.13 -20.68
N VAL A 715 -7.06 32.54 -21.80
CA VAL A 715 -8.23 31.65 -21.87
C VAL A 715 -8.04 30.40 -20.99
N PHE A 716 -6.82 29.90 -20.85
CA PHE A 716 -6.54 28.70 -20.04
C PHE A 716 -6.18 28.98 -18.59
N VAL A 717 -5.49 30.10 -18.30
CA VAL A 717 -4.98 30.40 -16.95
C VAL A 717 -5.96 31.26 -16.14
N ALA A 718 -6.62 32.22 -16.77
CA ALA A 718 -7.51 33.19 -16.12
C ALA A 718 -8.79 33.41 -16.96
N PRO A 719 -9.61 32.37 -17.18
CA PRO A 719 -10.78 32.43 -18.05
C PRO A 719 -11.83 33.46 -17.61
N GLU A 720 -11.95 33.69 -16.29
CA GLU A 720 -12.89 34.66 -15.71
C GLU A 720 -12.56 36.13 -16.04
N GLU A 721 -11.31 36.41 -16.46
CA GLU A 721 -10.85 37.75 -16.81
C GLU A 721 -10.93 38.05 -18.31
N VAL A 722 -11.41 37.10 -19.12
CA VAL A 722 -11.61 37.32 -20.55
C VAL A 722 -12.94 38.05 -20.74
N ASN A 723 -12.89 39.29 -21.20
CA ASN A 723 -14.08 40.07 -21.49
C ASN A 723 -14.57 39.88 -22.94
N LEU A 724 -15.78 40.37 -23.24
CA LEU A 724 -16.41 40.24 -24.56
C LEU A 724 -15.56 40.84 -25.70
N GLY A 725 -14.92 41.98 -25.47
CA GLY A 725 -14.08 42.64 -26.48
C GLY A 725 -12.83 41.82 -26.80
N GLN A 726 -12.16 41.30 -25.77
CA GLN A 726 -11.02 40.40 -25.92
C GLN A 726 -11.41 39.11 -26.64
N ALA A 727 -12.55 38.52 -26.30
CA ALA A 727 -13.05 37.33 -26.98
C ALA A 727 -13.31 37.59 -28.47
N ALA A 728 -13.98 38.71 -28.80
CA ALA A 728 -14.24 39.09 -30.18
C ALA A 728 -12.95 39.31 -31.00
N ASP A 729 -11.95 39.99 -30.42
CA ASP A 729 -10.63 40.17 -31.07
C ASP A 729 -9.95 38.83 -31.36
N LEU A 730 -9.82 37.97 -30.35
CA LEU A 730 -9.20 36.65 -30.50
C LEU A 730 -9.93 35.79 -31.54
N ILE A 731 -11.26 35.79 -31.52
CA ILE A 731 -12.09 35.04 -32.47
C ILE A 731 -11.93 35.58 -33.89
N SER A 732 -11.85 36.89 -34.09
CA SER A 732 -11.65 37.49 -35.42
C SER A 732 -10.31 37.07 -36.04
N ARG A 733 -9.28 36.94 -35.20
CA ARG A 733 -7.91 36.58 -35.60
C ARG A 733 -7.70 35.09 -35.85
N LEU A 734 -8.66 34.22 -35.55
CA LEU A 734 -8.51 32.77 -35.75
C LEU A 734 -8.20 32.37 -37.20
N GLN A 735 -8.76 33.08 -38.19
CA GLN A 735 -8.51 32.79 -39.60
C GLN A 735 -7.05 33.01 -40.02
N THR A 736 -6.32 33.91 -39.37
CA THR A 736 -4.90 34.15 -39.68
C THR A 736 -3.98 33.14 -38.98
N TRP A 737 -4.40 32.55 -37.85
CA TRP A 737 -3.58 31.61 -37.05
C TRP A 737 -3.58 30.18 -37.57
N VAL A 738 -4.73 29.70 -38.07
CA VAL A 738 -4.89 28.33 -38.55
C VAL A 738 -4.06 28.11 -39.83
N VAL A 739 -3.97 29.14 -40.68
CA VAL A 739 -3.18 29.13 -41.91
C VAL A 739 -1.68 29.10 -41.64
N THR A 740 -1.20 29.80 -40.61
CA THR A 740 0.23 29.82 -40.24
C THR A 740 0.67 28.57 -39.48
N SER A 741 -0.22 27.95 -38.71
CA SER A 741 0.09 26.74 -37.92
C SER A 741 0.02 25.44 -38.73
N GLY A 742 -0.79 25.40 -39.80
CA GLY A 742 -0.86 24.27 -40.73
C GLY A 742 0.32 24.15 -41.69
N GLY A 743 1.17 25.19 -41.82
CA GLY A 743 2.30 25.23 -42.75
C GLY A 743 3.65 24.75 -42.20
N LEU A 744 3.75 24.45 -40.89
CA LEU A 744 5.03 24.14 -40.21
C LEU A 744 5.13 22.70 -39.67
N GLY A 745 4.28 21.79 -40.14
CA GLY A 745 4.18 20.44 -39.58
C GLY A 745 4.22 19.33 -40.62
N LEU A 746 5.27 19.26 -41.45
CA LEU A 746 5.66 18.10 -42.26
C LEU A 746 7.06 18.33 -42.89
N GLU A 747 8.09 18.55 -42.07
CA GLU A 747 9.47 18.29 -42.49
C GLU A 747 10.13 17.33 -41.49
N ASP A 748 10.29 16.09 -41.95
CA ASP A 748 11.10 15.07 -41.32
C ASP A 748 12.54 15.57 -41.15
N SER A 749 12.93 15.89 -39.93
CA SER A 749 14.35 16.05 -39.55
C SER A 749 14.89 14.72 -39.05
N HIS A 750 14.90 13.71 -39.93
CA HIS A 750 15.86 12.61 -39.85
C HIS A 750 17.13 13.02 -40.61
N LEU A 751 18.00 13.79 -39.96
CA LEU A 751 19.39 13.92 -40.37
C LEU A 751 20.18 12.72 -39.84
N THR A 752 20.17 11.63 -40.63
CA THR A 752 21.19 10.59 -40.57
C THR A 752 22.54 11.19 -40.94
N ARG A 753 23.35 11.54 -39.93
CA ARG A 753 24.80 11.72 -40.13
C ARG A 753 25.45 10.35 -40.22
N SER A 754 25.82 9.96 -41.43
CA SER A 754 26.82 8.92 -41.65
C SER A 754 28.21 9.47 -41.29
N PRO A 755 29.10 8.69 -40.64
CA PRO A 755 30.47 9.09 -40.41
C PRO A 755 31.30 8.83 -41.68
N GLN A 756 32.09 9.82 -42.10
CA GLN A 756 33.24 9.59 -42.99
C GLN A 756 34.51 9.47 -42.14
N PRO A 757 35.47 8.63 -42.58
CA PRO A 757 36.58 8.20 -41.76
C PRO A 757 37.75 9.19 -41.82
N LEU A 758 38.37 9.42 -40.66
CA LEU A 758 39.82 9.48 -40.43
C LEU A 758 40.07 9.47 -38.92
#